data_AF-A0A7V4IH27-F1
#
_entry.id   AF-A0A7V4IH27-F1
#
_cell.length_a   1.000
_cell.length_b   1.000
_cell.length_c   1.000
_cell.angle_alpha   90.00
_cell.angle_beta   90.00
_cell.angle_gamma   90.00
#
_symmetry.space_group_name_H-M   'P 1'
#
loop_
_entity.id
_entity.type
_entity.pdbx_description
1 polymer ?
#
loop_
_entity_poly.entity_id
_entity_poly.type
_entity_poly.pdbx_seq_one_letter_code
_entity_poly.pdbx_strand_id
1 'polypeptide(L)'
;MRQPPLENPSHRGRRRWLTALVHAALVWLVPGAFAVAGDEADELLRSIPGSFAFAAEQYERLLASVKDDPQIPRTFENGKVRTVAPRDWTSGFVPGTLWYLYEYSRDPKWRAAAMDYTERLDSIKDYRGSHDVGFMLNCSYGHGYRLTRNPAYRAVLLQGAESLATRFNPRVGQLRSWDHGKWHFPVIVDNLMNLEFLLWAAREGKTDRYREIAVSHANHTLKHHFRPDGSSYHVVDYNPTNGAVLARRTHQGAADDSAWARGQAWGLYGYTMLYRETSDPAYLAQAAKIANFLLHHPRLPEDKIPYWDFDAPHIPDAPRDASAAAVMSSALIELSGQVGGEAGRQYLALARQQLLSLSSPAYRARAGENGNFILMHCVGNLPARSEVDVPLNYADYYYLEALLRYRARLNPPTARALVPATVPAAADGKAPPTNAAATVAGGTNQAEITPLSLPGSEPFVFRQVGTNELRLHVVKPKGWKQGDRRPCFVAFFGGGWISGSPERSIGWAKWAAGHGLVGVAPDYRTRNRFNGTPEDCVADGRAALNWVIEHAAELGIDPAKIVVQGGSAGGHVAAWTAIPKPGPGADDPAPRQVPAALVLLNPVSDTTATGYGGPRRFGNQQERARACSVPDQMPAKMPPTIIFHGTADETVPYANSVALRDKLVATGNRAALVTFEGLGHSYNSSKFGEAGKSADKKTREDTVKFLQSLGLLSGSP
;
A
#
# COMPACT_ATOMS: atom_id res chain seq x y z
N MET A 1 -6.81 15.71 87.76
CA MET A 1 -6.10 16.89 88.31
C MET A 1 -4.76 17.05 87.60
N ARG A 2 -4.34 18.30 87.35
CA ARG A 2 -2.97 18.79 87.00
C ARG A 2 -2.27 18.27 85.71
N GLN A 3 -1.93 19.23 84.85
CA GLN A 3 -0.91 19.22 83.77
C GLN A 3 0.39 19.93 84.29
N PRO A 4 1.31 20.47 83.44
CA PRO A 4 2.39 19.88 82.61
C PRO A 4 3.77 20.54 82.97
N PRO A 5 4.63 21.13 82.09
CA PRO A 5 5.26 20.77 80.78
C PRO A 5 6.82 20.88 80.79
N LEU A 6 7.53 20.82 79.62
CA LEU A 6 8.40 21.91 79.07
C LEU A 6 9.26 21.57 77.78
N GLU A 7 9.00 22.32 76.69
CA GLU A 7 9.85 23.01 75.65
C GLU A 7 11.05 22.42 74.83
N ASN A 8 10.85 22.30 73.48
CA ASN A 8 11.45 22.98 72.26
C ASN A 8 12.94 23.51 72.18
N PRO A 9 13.53 23.97 71.02
CA PRO A 9 13.17 23.90 69.57
C PRO A 9 14.32 23.73 68.47
N SER A 10 13.94 23.26 67.26
CA SER A 10 14.29 23.69 65.84
C SER A 10 15.71 24.02 65.23
N HIS A 11 15.88 23.61 63.95
CA HIS A 11 16.38 24.34 62.73
C HIS A 11 17.84 24.31 62.16
N ARG A 12 17.95 23.76 60.90
CA ARG A 12 18.64 24.23 59.65
C ARG A 12 20.13 24.72 59.62
N GLY A 13 20.97 24.13 58.73
CA GLY A 13 21.86 24.93 57.84
C GLY A 13 23.23 24.40 57.30
N ARG A 14 23.26 23.97 56.02
CA ARG A 14 24.34 24.13 54.97
C ARG A 14 25.84 23.68 55.17
N ARG A 15 26.25 22.73 54.30
CA ARG A 15 27.49 22.62 53.46
C ARG A 15 28.91 22.84 54.07
N ARG A 16 29.85 21.89 53.84
CA ARG A 16 30.94 21.93 52.79
C ARG A 16 31.96 20.74 52.83
N TRP A 17 31.99 19.95 51.74
CA TRP A 17 33.10 19.30 50.98
C TRP A 17 34.40 18.66 51.56
N LEU A 18 34.70 17.46 51.01
CA LEU A 18 36.02 16.84 50.61
C LEU A 18 37.11 16.61 51.68
N THR A 19 37.65 15.39 51.87
CA THR A 19 38.58 14.72 50.91
C THR A 19 38.53 13.17 50.87
N ALA A 20 39.09 12.63 49.77
CA ALA A 20 39.54 11.26 49.42
C ALA A 20 40.34 10.47 50.50
N LEU A 21 40.66 9.15 50.42
CA LEU A 21 40.57 8.11 49.36
C LEU A 21 40.75 6.69 49.99
N VAL A 22 40.05 5.64 49.52
CA VAL A 22 40.49 4.22 49.62
C VAL A 22 40.08 3.49 48.33
N HIS A 23 40.89 2.56 47.84
CA HIS A 23 40.71 1.82 46.58
C HIS A 23 40.64 0.30 46.78
N ALA A 24 40.05 -0.38 45.79
CA ALA A 24 40.15 -1.82 45.49
C ALA A 24 39.57 -2.84 46.50
N ALA A 25 38.35 -3.32 46.24
CA ALA A 25 38.14 -4.62 45.55
C ALA A 25 36.67 -5.07 45.60
N LEU A 26 35.95 -4.98 44.48
CA LEU A 26 34.75 -5.80 44.24
C LEU A 26 34.44 -5.87 42.73
N VAL A 27 34.22 -7.08 42.24
CA VAL A 27 34.08 -7.41 40.82
C VAL A 27 32.70 -6.98 40.29
N TRP A 28 32.69 -6.38 39.10
CA TRP A 28 31.47 -5.93 38.44
C TRP A 28 30.68 -7.10 37.85
N LEU A 29 29.54 -7.43 38.47
CA LEU A 29 28.42 -8.12 37.80
C LEU A 29 27.34 -7.08 37.49
N VAL A 30 27.40 -6.51 36.28
CA VAL A 30 26.30 -5.70 35.74
C VAL A 30 25.36 -6.62 34.95
N PRO A 31 24.07 -6.69 35.31
CA PRO A 31 23.04 -7.15 34.39
C PRO A 31 23.02 -6.17 33.21
N GLY A 32 23.41 -6.64 32.01
CA GLY A 32 23.43 -5.80 30.82
C GLY A 32 22.06 -5.17 30.59
N ALA A 33 22.02 -3.84 30.56
CA ALA A 33 20.78 -3.08 30.37
C ALA A 33 20.28 -3.23 28.93
N PHE A 34 19.54 -4.31 28.66
CA PHE A 34 18.74 -4.44 27.44
C PHE A 34 17.50 -3.56 27.55
N ALA A 35 17.70 -2.26 27.38
CA ALA A 35 16.63 -1.36 27.04
C ALA A 35 16.00 -1.83 25.73
N VAL A 36 14.71 -2.17 25.76
CA VAL A 36 13.92 -2.32 24.55
C VAL A 36 13.87 -0.94 23.90
N ALA A 37 14.58 -0.78 22.78
CA ALA A 37 14.74 0.49 22.10
C ALA A 37 13.42 0.97 21.48
N GLY A 38 12.62 1.65 22.31
CA GLY A 38 11.51 2.50 21.91
C GLY A 38 11.79 3.94 22.29
N ASP A 39 12.76 4.57 21.62
CA ASP A 39 12.84 6.01 21.33
C ASP A 39 14.06 6.28 20.43
N GLU A 40 14.01 7.39 19.69
CA GLU A 40 14.86 7.72 18.51
C GLU A 40 14.59 6.90 17.23
N ALA A 41 14.35 7.60 16.12
CA ALA A 41 14.00 6.97 14.84
C ALA A 41 15.20 6.22 14.23
N ASP A 42 14.98 5.00 13.76
CA ASP A 42 16.00 4.20 13.08
C ASP A 42 16.68 4.98 11.93
N GLU A 43 18.01 4.99 11.93
CA GLU A 43 18.87 5.64 10.94
C GLU A 43 18.52 5.21 9.49
N LEU A 44 18.33 3.91 9.25
CA LEU A 44 17.98 3.40 7.92
C LEU A 44 16.59 3.88 7.50
N LEU A 45 15.65 3.94 8.44
CA LEU A 45 14.30 4.47 8.21
C LEU A 45 14.32 5.97 7.88
N ARG A 46 15.28 6.71 8.48
CA ARG A 46 15.54 8.14 8.18
C ARG A 46 16.25 8.36 6.84
N SER A 47 17.07 7.43 6.36
CA SER A 47 17.80 7.59 5.08
C SER A 47 16.96 7.25 3.85
N ILE A 48 15.91 6.43 3.97
CA ILE A 48 15.03 6.01 2.87
C ILE A 48 14.55 7.16 1.95
N PRO A 49 14.09 8.34 2.45
CA PRO A 49 13.74 9.47 1.60
C PRO A 49 14.90 10.00 0.74
N GLY A 50 16.11 10.07 1.30
CA GLY A 50 17.31 10.44 0.56
C GLY A 50 17.67 9.38 -0.49
N SER A 51 17.58 8.09 -0.13
CA SER A 51 17.83 6.98 -1.06
C SER A 51 16.87 6.98 -2.25
N PHE A 52 15.58 7.28 -2.04
CA PHE A 52 14.60 7.39 -3.14
C PHE A 52 14.75 8.67 -3.97
N ALA A 53 15.13 9.80 -3.37
CA ALA A 53 15.46 11.01 -4.12
C ALA A 53 16.70 10.80 -5.01
N PHE A 54 17.74 10.16 -4.48
CA PHE A 54 18.92 9.75 -5.24
C PHE A 54 18.58 8.76 -6.36
N ALA A 55 17.78 7.74 -6.07
CA ALA A 55 17.35 6.77 -7.09
C ALA A 55 16.54 7.42 -8.21
N ALA A 56 15.70 8.41 -7.89
CA ALA A 56 14.97 9.21 -8.86
C ALA A 56 15.92 10.04 -9.75
N GLU A 57 16.93 10.70 -9.17
CA GLU A 57 17.93 11.45 -9.94
C GLU A 57 18.75 10.54 -10.87
N GLN A 58 19.22 9.39 -10.35
CA GLN A 58 19.93 8.38 -11.14
C GLN A 58 19.06 7.91 -12.31
N TYR A 59 17.82 7.46 -12.07
CA TYR A 59 16.97 6.96 -13.15
C TYR A 59 16.55 8.05 -14.14
N GLU A 60 16.46 9.32 -13.74
CA GLU A 60 16.16 10.43 -14.65
C GLU A 60 17.30 10.65 -15.65
N ARG A 61 18.55 10.57 -15.16
CA ARG A 61 19.76 10.60 -16.00
C ARG A 61 19.92 9.32 -16.84
N LEU A 62 19.57 8.15 -16.30
CA LEU A 62 19.60 6.86 -17.01
C LEU A 62 18.66 6.90 -18.22
N LEU A 63 17.39 7.23 -18.00
CA LEU A 63 16.39 7.32 -19.07
C LEU A 63 16.76 8.37 -20.12
N ALA A 64 17.32 9.51 -19.70
CA ALA A 64 17.81 10.53 -20.62
C ALA A 64 18.99 10.04 -21.49
N SER A 65 19.89 9.21 -20.94
CA SER A 65 21.06 8.70 -21.67
C SER A 65 20.74 7.59 -22.68
N VAL A 66 19.57 6.96 -22.57
CA VAL A 66 19.08 5.92 -23.50
C VAL A 66 17.76 6.29 -24.19
N LYS A 67 17.35 7.57 -24.18
CA LYS A 67 16.01 8.03 -24.61
C LYS A 67 15.62 7.57 -26.03
N ASP A 68 16.59 7.42 -26.93
CA ASP A 68 16.41 7.04 -28.34
C ASP A 68 16.59 5.52 -28.57
N ASP A 69 16.90 4.75 -27.51
CA ASP A 69 16.99 3.29 -27.55
C ASP A 69 15.66 2.67 -27.08
N PRO A 70 14.97 1.86 -27.92
CA PRO A 70 13.76 1.14 -27.50
C PRO A 70 14.06 -0.01 -26.51
N GLN A 71 15.32 -0.42 -26.34
CA GLN A 71 15.71 -1.50 -25.44
C GLN A 71 15.74 -1.09 -23.96
N ILE A 72 15.95 -2.07 -23.07
CA ILE A 72 15.90 -1.90 -21.62
C ILE A 72 17.32 -1.83 -21.04
N PRO A 73 17.69 -0.82 -20.22
CA PRO A 73 18.98 -0.81 -19.51
C PRO A 73 19.19 -2.04 -18.62
N ARG A 74 20.38 -2.63 -18.67
CA ARG A 74 20.76 -3.80 -17.86
C ARG A 74 21.96 -3.55 -16.95
N THR A 75 23.01 -2.95 -17.49
CA THR A 75 24.29 -2.75 -16.80
C THR A 75 25.06 -1.58 -17.41
N PHE A 76 26.19 -1.20 -16.80
CA PHE A 76 27.13 -0.21 -17.30
C PHE A 76 28.53 -0.83 -17.31
N GLU A 77 29.14 -0.89 -18.49
CA GLU A 77 30.40 -1.61 -18.70
C GLU A 77 31.17 -0.90 -19.82
N ASN A 78 32.51 -0.85 -19.72
CA ASN A 78 33.36 -0.17 -20.70
C ASN A 78 32.95 1.28 -21.03
N GLY A 79 32.45 2.01 -20.02
CA GLY A 79 32.03 3.41 -20.16
C GLY A 79 30.67 3.63 -20.85
N LYS A 80 29.89 2.57 -21.14
CA LYS A 80 28.58 2.68 -21.81
C LYS A 80 27.49 1.91 -21.08
N VAL A 81 26.28 2.46 -21.07
CA VAL A 81 25.06 1.73 -20.65
C VAL A 81 24.78 0.64 -21.68
N ARG A 82 24.73 -0.62 -21.23
CA ARG A 82 24.33 -1.76 -22.04
C ARG A 82 22.84 -2.01 -21.86
N THR A 83 22.13 -2.02 -22.97
CA THR A 83 20.70 -2.30 -23.07
C THR A 83 20.45 -3.72 -23.57
N VAL A 84 19.22 -4.22 -23.37
CA VAL A 84 18.78 -5.56 -23.79
C VAL A 84 17.38 -5.56 -24.39
N ALA A 85 17.17 -6.46 -25.35
CA ALA A 85 15.87 -6.69 -25.97
C ALA A 85 14.83 -7.24 -24.96
N PRO A 86 13.52 -7.09 -25.20
CA PRO A 86 12.47 -7.55 -24.28
C PRO A 86 12.56 -9.00 -23.82
N ARG A 87 13.11 -9.91 -24.64
CA ARG A 87 13.27 -11.35 -24.34
C ARG A 87 14.46 -11.68 -23.44
N ASP A 88 15.29 -10.71 -23.06
CA ASP A 88 16.30 -10.91 -22.03
C ASP A 88 15.64 -11.04 -20.66
N TRP A 89 16.12 -11.97 -19.84
CA TRP A 89 15.52 -12.28 -18.54
C TRP A 89 15.49 -11.07 -17.58
N THR A 90 16.36 -10.08 -17.80
CA THR A 90 16.42 -8.88 -16.97
C THR A 90 15.46 -7.76 -17.40
N SER A 91 14.73 -7.92 -18.50
CA SER A 91 13.95 -6.82 -19.11
C SER A 91 12.84 -6.25 -18.21
N GLY A 92 12.30 -7.05 -17.29
CA GLY A 92 11.25 -6.63 -16.37
C GLY A 92 11.71 -5.74 -15.20
N PHE A 93 13.02 -5.66 -14.90
CA PHE A 93 13.49 -5.01 -13.69
C PHE A 93 13.48 -3.48 -13.78
N VAL A 94 13.90 -2.87 -14.90
CA VAL A 94 13.81 -1.40 -15.06
C VAL A 94 12.39 -0.86 -14.94
N PRO A 95 11.37 -1.35 -15.68
CA PRO A 95 9.99 -0.94 -15.45
C PRO A 95 9.52 -1.20 -14.01
N GLY A 96 9.96 -2.28 -13.37
CA GLY A 96 9.72 -2.54 -11.95
C GLY A 96 10.30 -1.47 -11.02
N THR A 97 11.55 -1.04 -11.25
CA THR A 97 12.20 0.04 -10.49
C THR A 97 11.46 1.37 -10.70
N LEU A 98 11.03 1.67 -11.93
CA LEU A 98 10.21 2.86 -12.23
C LEU A 98 8.85 2.80 -11.51
N TRP A 99 8.22 1.61 -11.42
CA TRP A 99 7.02 1.41 -10.61
C TRP A 99 7.27 1.62 -9.11
N TYR A 100 8.43 1.22 -8.57
CA TYR A 100 8.80 1.51 -7.17
C TYR A 100 9.06 3.00 -6.93
N LEU A 101 9.71 3.70 -7.87
CA LEU A 101 9.89 5.16 -7.81
C LEU A 101 8.52 5.88 -7.78
N TYR A 102 7.56 5.43 -8.59
CA TYR A 102 6.17 5.92 -8.54
C TYR A 102 5.45 5.55 -7.24
N GLU A 103 5.57 4.30 -6.77
CA GLU A 103 4.92 3.84 -5.54
C GLU A 103 5.42 4.62 -4.31
N TYR A 104 6.68 5.02 -4.30
CA TYR A 104 7.26 5.85 -3.27
C TYR A 104 6.86 7.33 -3.39
N SER A 105 7.16 7.96 -4.53
CA SER A 105 7.05 9.42 -4.70
C SER A 105 5.65 9.92 -5.06
N ARG A 106 4.85 9.06 -5.71
CA ARG A 106 3.57 9.37 -6.38
C ARG A 106 3.66 10.41 -7.50
N ASP A 107 4.87 10.75 -7.95
CA ASP A 107 5.11 11.66 -9.07
C ASP A 107 4.62 11.02 -10.40
N PRO A 108 3.71 11.68 -11.15
CA PRO A 108 3.22 11.19 -12.43
C PRO A 108 4.31 10.90 -13.47
N LYS A 109 5.49 11.54 -13.41
CA LYS A 109 6.57 11.29 -14.37
C LYS A 109 7.08 9.84 -14.29
N TRP A 110 7.21 9.30 -13.07
CA TRP A 110 7.61 7.92 -12.85
C TRP A 110 6.53 6.93 -13.29
N ARG A 111 5.25 7.28 -13.11
CA ARG A 111 4.14 6.48 -13.65
C ARG A 111 4.19 6.42 -15.18
N ALA A 112 4.39 7.55 -15.85
CA ALA A 112 4.46 7.62 -17.30
C ALA A 112 5.65 6.80 -17.85
N ALA A 113 6.84 6.98 -17.27
CA ALA A 113 8.03 6.20 -17.64
C ALA A 113 7.86 4.70 -17.35
N ALA A 114 7.27 4.32 -16.22
CA ALA A 114 7.00 2.93 -15.87
C ALA A 114 5.99 2.28 -16.83
N MET A 115 4.98 3.02 -17.30
CA MET A 115 4.02 2.54 -18.31
C MET A 115 4.71 2.31 -19.66
N ASP A 116 5.47 3.28 -20.18
CA ASP A 116 6.26 3.11 -21.43
C ASP A 116 7.16 1.87 -21.35
N TYR A 117 8.05 1.79 -20.35
CA TYR A 117 8.97 0.67 -20.21
C TYR A 117 8.28 -0.68 -19.93
N THR A 118 7.07 -0.68 -19.38
CA THR A 118 6.25 -1.89 -19.26
C THR A 118 5.69 -2.31 -20.61
N GLU A 119 5.13 -1.37 -21.37
CA GLU A 119 4.44 -1.65 -22.63
C GLU A 119 5.40 -2.09 -23.76
N ARG A 120 6.68 -1.69 -23.69
CA ARG A 120 7.78 -2.27 -24.51
C ARG A 120 7.91 -3.80 -24.39
N LEU A 121 7.38 -4.41 -23.32
CA LEU A 121 7.47 -5.85 -23.06
C LEU A 121 6.22 -6.64 -23.48
N ASP A 122 5.24 -6.03 -24.18
CA ASP A 122 3.99 -6.69 -24.58
C ASP A 122 4.19 -8.04 -25.29
N SER A 123 5.22 -8.14 -26.14
CA SER A 123 5.57 -9.36 -26.88
C SER A 123 5.93 -10.58 -26.02
N ILE A 124 6.14 -10.39 -24.71
CA ILE A 124 6.55 -11.46 -23.79
C ILE A 124 5.36 -12.32 -23.34
N LYS A 125 4.11 -11.84 -23.47
CA LYS A 125 2.92 -12.68 -23.22
C LYS A 125 2.87 -13.95 -24.07
N ASP A 126 3.53 -13.93 -25.24
CA ASP A 126 3.62 -15.06 -26.18
C ASP A 126 4.96 -15.80 -26.11
N TYR A 127 5.89 -15.37 -25.24
CA TYR A 127 7.21 -15.98 -25.14
C TYR A 127 7.20 -17.24 -24.27
N ARG A 128 7.57 -18.38 -24.85
CA ARG A 128 7.56 -19.70 -24.21
C ARG A 128 8.96 -20.29 -23.98
N GLY A 129 10.02 -19.55 -24.32
CA GLY A 129 11.40 -20.07 -24.40
C GLY A 129 12.24 -20.00 -23.11
N SER A 130 11.77 -19.30 -22.08
CA SER A 130 12.38 -19.34 -20.74
C SER A 130 11.31 -19.36 -19.66
N HIS A 131 11.69 -19.85 -18.48
CA HIS A 131 10.91 -19.69 -17.26
C HIS A 131 10.88 -18.24 -16.74
N ASP A 132 11.83 -17.40 -17.17
CA ASP A 132 11.99 -15.99 -16.74
C ASP A 132 10.85 -15.05 -17.17
N VAL A 133 9.83 -15.56 -17.86
CA VAL A 133 8.60 -14.83 -18.18
C VAL A 133 7.97 -14.23 -16.90
N GLY A 134 8.17 -14.87 -15.74
CA GLY A 134 7.80 -14.30 -14.44
C GLY A 134 8.58 -13.03 -14.11
N PHE A 135 9.91 -13.02 -14.17
CA PHE A 135 10.70 -11.78 -14.00
C PHE A 135 10.34 -10.72 -15.04
N MET A 136 10.22 -11.10 -16.31
CA MET A 136 9.92 -10.17 -17.40
C MET A 136 8.56 -9.48 -17.22
N LEU A 137 7.49 -10.22 -16.92
CA LEU A 137 6.11 -9.69 -16.86
C LEU A 137 5.64 -9.34 -15.45
N ASN A 138 5.98 -10.12 -14.42
CA ASN A 138 5.48 -9.86 -13.06
C ASN A 138 6.14 -8.61 -12.46
N CYS A 139 7.44 -8.40 -12.67
CA CYS A 139 8.14 -7.18 -12.22
C CYS A 139 7.68 -5.93 -12.98
N SER A 140 7.21 -6.06 -14.23
CA SER A 140 6.73 -4.95 -15.07
C SER A 140 5.21 -4.79 -15.02
N TYR A 141 4.48 -5.54 -15.84
CA TYR A 141 3.02 -5.56 -15.92
C TYR A 141 2.36 -5.92 -14.58
N GLY A 142 2.95 -6.81 -13.78
CA GLY A 142 2.42 -7.18 -12.46
C GLY A 142 2.42 -5.99 -11.50
N HIS A 143 3.50 -5.19 -11.49
CA HIS A 143 3.57 -3.93 -10.73
C HIS A 143 2.60 -2.89 -11.29
N GLY A 144 2.55 -2.73 -12.61
CA GLY A 144 1.60 -1.86 -13.27
C GLY A 144 0.15 -2.20 -12.93
N TYR A 145 -0.23 -3.49 -12.96
CA TYR A 145 -1.57 -3.93 -12.61
C TYR A 145 -1.86 -3.76 -11.12
N ARG A 146 -0.90 -4.09 -10.24
CA ARG A 146 -1.02 -3.89 -8.78
C ARG A 146 -1.31 -2.44 -8.41
N LEU A 147 -0.64 -1.49 -9.07
CA LEU A 147 -0.69 -0.06 -8.77
C LEU A 147 -1.78 0.71 -9.53
N THR A 148 -2.14 0.31 -10.75
CA THR A 148 -3.11 1.03 -11.61
C THR A 148 -4.42 0.30 -11.84
N ARG A 149 -4.47 -1.02 -11.60
CA ARG A 149 -5.60 -1.91 -11.93
C ARG A 149 -6.01 -1.90 -13.42
N ASN A 150 -5.09 -1.50 -14.31
CA ASN A 150 -5.32 -1.47 -15.76
C ASN A 150 -5.78 -2.87 -16.29
N PRO A 151 -7.00 -3.01 -16.83
CA PRO A 151 -7.51 -4.31 -17.30
C PRO A 151 -6.75 -4.84 -18.52
N ALA A 152 -6.09 -3.99 -19.31
CA ALA A 152 -5.24 -4.44 -20.42
C ALA A 152 -4.01 -5.21 -19.89
N TYR A 153 -3.39 -4.73 -18.81
CA TYR A 153 -2.24 -5.40 -18.18
C TYR A 153 -2.63 -6.74 -17.59
N ARG A 154 -3.84 -6.85 -17.01
CA ARG A 154 -4.40 -8.13 -16.54
C ARG A 154 -4.50 -9.17 -17.68
N ALA A 155 -4.89 -8.76 -18.89
CA ALA A 155 -4.97 -9.66 -20.04
C ALA A 155 -3.58 -10.15 -20.48
N VAL A 156 -2.61 -9.24 -20.63
CA VAL A 156 -1.20 -9.56 -20.94
C VAL A 156 -0.63 -10.55 -19.92
N LEU A 157 -0.86 -10.31 -18.62
CA LEU A 157 -0.38 -11.17 -17.54
C LEU A 157 -1.00 -12.57 -17.58
N LEU A 158 -2.31 -12.72 -17.79
CA LEU A 158 -2.93 -14.04 -17.86
C LEU A 158 -2.46 -14.84 -19.09
N GLN A 159 -2.23 -14.18 -20.23
CA GLN A 159 -1.66 -14.81 -21.42
C GLN A 159 -0.18 -15.20 -21.21
N GLY A 160 0.60 -14.35 -20.54
CA GLY A 160 1.97 -14.68 -20.12
C GLY A 160 2.05 -15.85 -19.14
N ALA A 161 1.07 -15.99 -18.25
CA ALA A 161 0.98 -17.12 -17.33
C ALA A 161 0.70 -18.45 -18.05
N GLU A 162 -0.14 -18.45 -19.10
CA GLU A 162 -0.27 -19.62 -20.00
C GLU A 162 1.06 -19.94 -20.69
N SER A 163 1.73 -18.93 -21.26
CA SER A 163 3.03 -19.14 -21.94
C SER A 163 4.09 -19.71 -21.00
N LEU A 164 4.19 -19.23 -19.76
CA LEU A 164 5.06 -19.82 -18.73
C LEU A 164 4.63 -21.25 -18.37
N ALA A 165 3.33 -21.49 -18.19
CA ALA A 165 2.79 -22.81 -17.86
C ALA A 165 3.06 -23.87 -18.94
N THR A 166 3.26 -23.49 -20.21
CA THR A 166 3.66 -24.45 -21.27
C THR A 166 5.03 -25.10 -21.02
N ARG A 167 5.87 -24.53 -20.15
CA ARG A 167 7.18 -25.10 -19.78
C ARG A 167 7.11 -26.18 -18.70
N PHE A 168 5.92 -26.46 -18.16
CA PHE A 168 5.73 -27.49 -17.14
C PHE A 168 5.74 -28.90 -17.76
N ASN A 169 6.56 -29.80 -17.21
CA ASN A 169 6.51 -31.23 -17.54
C ASN A 169 5.92 -32.01 -16.35
N PRO A 170 4.71 -32.60 -16.47
CA PRO A 170 4.08 -33.32 -15.36
C PRO A 170 4.83 -34.58 -14.93
N ARG A 171 5.74 -35.12 -15.75
CA ARG A 171 6.58 -36.28 -15.39
C ARG A 171 7.80 -35.89 -14.54
N VAL A 172 8.26 -34.65 -14.66
CA VAL A 172 9.32 -34.07 -13.82
C VAL A 172 8.72 -33.32 -12.61
N GLY A 173 7.48 -32.85 -12.73
CA GLY A 173 6.81 -32.05 -11.70
C GLY A 173 7.29 -30.61 -11.63
N GLN A 174 8.04 -30.12 -12.64
CA GLN A 174 8.67 -28.80 -12.63
C GLN A 174 8.55 -28.08 -13.98
N LEU A 175 8.87 -26.78 -13.94
CA LEU A 175 9.02 -25.93 -15.13
C LEU A 175 10.46 -26.08 -15.64
N ARG A 176 10.65 -26.25 -16.95
CA ARG A 176 11.98 -26.25 -17.55
C ARG A 176 12.55 -24.83 -17.54
N SER A 177 13.75 -24.61 -17.01
CA SER A 177 14.30 -23.27 -16.91
C SER A 177 14.68 -22.67 -18.27
N TRP A 178 15.46 -23.39 -19.08
CA TRP A 178 15.86 -22.95 -20.43
C TRP A 178 15.95 -24.12 -21.43
N ASP A 179 16.04 -23.78 -22.72
CA ASP A 179 16.10 -24.75 -23.82
C ASP A 179 17.50 -24.88 -24.46
N HIS A 180 18.47 -24.05 -24.08
CA HIS A 180 19.84 -24.08 -24.61
C HIS A 180 20.78 -25.05 -23.85
N GLY A 181 21.95 -25.33 -24.44
CA GLY A 181 22.99 -26.16 -23.81
C GLY A 181 22.72 -27.66 -23.89
N LYS A 182 23.57 -28.47 -23.24
CA LYS A 182 23.55 -29.94 -23.29
C LYS A 182 22.75 -30.58 -22.14
N TRP A 183 21.69 -29.91 -21.70
CA TRP A 183 20.86 -30.31 -20.56
C TRP A 183 19.61 -31.07 -21.03
N HIS A 184 19.16 -32.06 -20.26
CA HIS A 184 17.99 -32.88 -20.59
C HIS A 184 16.70 -32.16 -20.21
N PHE A 185 16.62 -31.72 -18.96
CA PHE A 185 15.55 -30.91 -18.39
C PHE A 185 16.14 -30.11 -17.21
N PRO A 186 16.80 -28.98 -17.47
CA PRO A 186 17.43 -28.18 -16.43
C PRO A 186 16.37 -27.40 -15.64
N VAL A 187 16.48 -27.43 -14.32
CA VAL A 187 15.74 -26.56 -13.40
C VAL A 187 16.74 -25.82 -12.52
N ILE A 188 16.65 -24.49 -12.47
CA ILE A 188 17.51 -23.64 -11.63
C ILE A 188 16.77 -23.11 -10.40
N VAL A 189 17.50 -22.78 -9.33
CA VAL A 189 16.93 -22.27 -8.08
C VAL A 189 16.16 -20.94 -8.27
N ASP A 190 16.62 -20.11 -9.21
CA ASP A 190 16.02 -18.85 -9.67
C ASP A 190 14.57 -19.05 -10.15
N ASN A 191 14.23 -20.27 -10.59
CA ASN A 191 12.91 -20.61 -11.08
C ASN A 191 11.82 -20.51 -10.00
N LEU A 192 12.20 -20.57 -8.71
CA LEU A 192 11.29 -20.31 -7.57
C LEU A 192 10.67 -18.92 -7.62
N MET A 193 11.43 -17.91 -8.05
CA MET A 193 10.99 -16.51 -8.13
C MET A 193 9.84 -16.33 -9.14
N ASN A 194 9.91 -17.10 -10.24
CA ASN A 194 8.93 -17.06 -11.32
C ASN A 194 7.59 -17.75 -10.94
N LEU A 195 7.52 -18.46 -9.80
CA LEU A 195 6.29 -19.11 -9.33
C LEU A 195 5.27 -18.11 -8.75
N GLU A 196 5.72 -16.95 -8.27
CA GLU A 196 4.83 -15.87 -7.78
C GLU A 196 3.82 -15.45 -8.86
N PHE A 197 4.27 -15.39 -10.12
CA PHE A 197 3.45 -15.04 -11.26
C PHE A 197 2.33 -16.06 -11.53
N LEU A 198 2.63 -17.35 -11.43
CA LEU A 198 1.63 -18.42 -11.57
C LEU A 198 0.65 -18.43 -10.39
N LEU A 199 1.12 -18.16 -9.17
CA LEU A 199 0.26 -18.07 -7.98
C LEU A 199 -0.66 -16.85 -8.04
N TRP A 200 -0.17 -15.71 -8.52
CA TRP A 200 -0.99 -14.54 -8.87
C TRP A 200 -2.05 -14.91 -9.93
N ALA A 201 -1.65 -15.58 -11.01
CA ALA A 201 -2.54 -15.96 -12.11
C ALA A 201 -3.63 -16.95 -11.66
N ALA A 202 -3.31 -17.85 -10.72
CA ALA A 202 -4.29 -18.76 -10.11
C ALA A 202 -5.43 -17.99 -9.42
N ARG A 203 -5.08 -16.98 -8.60
CA ARG A 203 -6.06 -16.14 -7.90
C ARG A 203 -6.84 -15.25 -8.84
N GLU A 204 -6.15 -14.54 -9.73
CA GLU A 204 -6.77 -13.55 -10.62
C GLU A 204 -7.61 -14.22 -11.71
N GLY A 205 -7.15 -15.36 -12.24
CA GLY A 205 -7.86 -16.19 -13.20
C GLY A 205 -8.92 -17.13 -12.61
N LYS A 206 -8.94 -17.30 -11.27
CA LYS A 206 -9.82 -18.24 -10.54
C LYS A 206 -9.68 -19.68 -11.03
N THR A 207 -8.45 -20.18 -11.10
CA THR A 207 -8.13 -21.54 -11.56
C THR A 207 -7.00 -22.15 -10.74
N ASP A 208 -7.16 -23.43 -10.37
CA ASP A 208 -6.16 -24.14 -9.56
C ASP A 208 -4.95 -24.61 -10.38
N ARG A 209 -5.07 -24.76 -11.71
CA ARG A 209 -4.00 -25.30 -12.60
C ARG A 209 -2.64 -24.61 -12.39
N TYR A 210 -2.60 -23.28 -12.31
CA TYR A 210 -1.33 -22.57 -12.10
C TYR A 210 -0.77 -22.76 -10.68
N ARG A 211 -1.66 -22.91 -9.67
CA ARG A 211 -1.27 -23.21 -8.29
C ARG A 211 -0.72 -24.62 -8.16
N GLU A 212 -1.34 -25.60 -8.83
CA GLU A 212 -0.86 -26.98 -8.90
C GLU A 212 0.53 -27.06 -9.53
N ILE A 213 0.75 -26.37 -10.66
CA ILE A 213 2.07 -26.26 -11.32
C ILE A 213 3.10 -25.63 -10.37
N ALA A 214 2.76 -24.52 -9.71
CA ALA A 214 3.68 -23.82 -8.81
C ALA A 214 4.04 -24.64 -7.56
N VAL A 215 3.05 -25.27 -6.91
CA VAL A 215 3.25 -26.11 -5.71
C VAL A 215 4.00 -27.40 -6.07
N SER A 216 3.68 -28.03 -7.22
CA SER A 216 4.43 -29.18 -7.72
C SER A 216 5.89 -28.81 -7.96
N HIS A 217 6.15 -27.65 -8.59
CA HIS A 217 7.50 -27.16 -8.82
C HIS A 217 8.25 -26.97 -7.50
N ALA A 218 7.67 -26.20 -6.58
CA ALA A 218 8.27 -25.89 -5.29
C ALA A 218 8.61 -27.17 -4.49
N ASN A 219 7.70 -28.15 -4.44
CA ASN A 219 7.93 -29.40 -3.71
C ASN A 219 9.07 -30.25 -4.30
N HIS A 220 9.23 -30.28 -5.63
CA HIS A 220 10.37 -30.96 -6.26
C HIS A 220 11.69 -30.20 -6.05
N THR A 221 11.68 -28.87 -6.14
CA THR A 221 12.85 -28.04 -5.85
C THR A 221 13.30 -28.20 -4.39
N LEU A 222 12.36 -28.22 -3.44
CA LEU A 222 12.61 -28.44 -2.01
C LEU A 222 13.34 -29.77 -1.75
N LYS A 223 12.92 -30.83 -2.46
CA LYS A 223 13.45 -32.19 -2.33
C LYS A 223 14.84 -32.39 -2.98
N HIS A 224 15.22 -31.55 -3.95
CA HIS A 224 16.32 -31.88 -4.86
C HIS A 224 17.40 -30.80 -5.02
N HIS A 225 17.09 -29.51 -4.83
CA HIS A 225 18.04 -28.41 -4.96
C HIS A 225 18.80 -28.08 -3.67
N PHE A 226 18.33 -28.53 -2.49
CA PHE A 226 18.92 -28.13 -1.21
C PHE A 226 19.76 -29.23 -0.56
N ARG A 227 20.86 -28.81 0.06
CA ARG A 227 21.78 -29.65 0.83
C ARG A 227 21.36 -29.68 2.32
N PRO A 228 21.89 -30.63 3.13
CA PRO A 228 21.49 -30.79 4.53
C PRO A 228 21.75 -29.57 5.42
N ASP A 229 22.73 -28.72 5.08
CA ASP A 229 23.10 -27.50 5.81
C ASP A 229 22.19 -26.29 5.52
N GLY A 230 21.40 -26.34 4.44
CA GLY A 230 20.56 -25.22 3.98
C GLY A 230 21.08 -24.50 2.74
N SER A 231 22.30 -24.81 2.28
CA SER A 231 22.80 -24.33 0.99
C SER A 231 22.06 -24.98 -0.19
N SER A 232 22.08 -24.34 -1.35
CA SER A 232 21.48 -24.84 -2.59
C SER A 232 22.50 -25.09 -3.69
N TYR A 233 22.23 -26.13 -4.48
CA TYR A 233 22.71 -26.25 -5.84
C TYR A 233 22.04 -25.19 -6.72
N HIS A 234 22.76 -24.69 -7.72
CA HIS A 234 22.19 -23.80 -8.72
C HIS A 234 21.28 -24.60 -9.66
N VAL A 235 21.81 -25.61 -10.36
CA VAL A 235 21.10 -26.37 -11.41
C VAL A 235 20.88 -27.82 -10.96
N VAL A 236 19.69 -28.35 -11.20
CA VAL A 236 19.43 -29.80 -11.19
C VAL A 236 18.91 -30.19 -12.57
N ASP A 237 19.55 -31.18 -13.21
CA ASP A 237 19.14 -31.72 -14.51
C ASP A 237 18.36 -33.02 -14.31
N TYR A 238 17.22 -33.14 -14.99
CA TYR A 238 16.29 -34.26 -14.84
C TYR A 238 16.10 -35.01 -16.15
N ASN A 239 15.79 -36.31 -16.03
CA ASN A 239 15.32 -37.08 -17.17
C ASN A 239 13.86 -36.68 -17.50
N PRO A 240 13.58 -36.12 -18.69
CA PRO A 240 12.25 -35.60 -19.04
C PRO A 240 11.18 -36.69 -19.17
N THR A 241 11.56 -37.97 -19.23
CA THR A 241 10.62 -39.10 -19.40
C THR A 241 10.12 -39.71 -18.09
N ASN A 242 10.89 -39.59 -16.99
CA ASN A 242 10.57 -40.25 -15.72
C ASN A 242 10.86 -39.41 -14.46
N GLY A 243 11.36 -38.18 -14.60
CA GLY A 243 11.58 -37.27 -13.46
C GLY A 243 12.79 -37.63 -12.58
N ALA A 244 13.61 -38.60 -12.97
CA ALA A 244 14.82 -38.93 -12.20
C ALA A 244 15.86 -37.80 -12.29
N VAL A 245 16.47 -37.44 -11.15
CA VAL A 245 17.62 -36.53 -11.11
C VAL A 245 18.81 -37.19 -11.78
N LEU A 246 19.36 -36.56 -12.82
CA LEU A 246 20.55 -37.01 -13.54
C LEU A 246 21.82 -36.38 -12.98
N ALA A 247 21.78 -35.09 -12.66
CA ALA A 247 22.92 -34.36 -12.14
C ALA A 247 22.50 -33.17 -11.27
N ARG A 248 23.38 -32.75 -10.36
CA ARG A 248 23.31 -31.47 -9.65
C ARG A 248 24.59 -30.72 -9.96
N ARG A 249 24.47 -29.49 -10.46
CA ARG A 249 25.56 -28.73 -11.10
C ARG A 249 25.43 -27.24 -10.84
N THR A 250 26.41 -26.47 -11.29
CA THR A 250 26.33 -25.01 -11.39
C THR A 250 26.43 -24.48 -12.82
N HIS A 251 25.91 -23.28 -13.04
CA HIS A 251 26.14 -22.50 -14.27
C HIS A 251 26.80 -21.14 -14.01
N GLN A 252 26.70 -20.61 -12.78
CA GLN A 252 27.21 -19.27 -12.40
C GLN A 252 27.99 -19.26 -11.07
N GLY A 253 28.07 -20.38 -10.35
CA GLY A 253 28.84 -20.52 -9.09
C GLY A 253 30.27 -21.00 -9.30
N ALA A 254 31.04 -21.05 -8.22
CA ALA A 254 32.44 -21.47 -8.20
C ALA A 254 32.63 -22.97 -8.50
N ALA A 255 31.73 -23.82 -8.01
CA ALA A 255 31.74 -25.26 -8.23
C ALA A 255 30.32 -25.85 -8.20
N ASP A 256 30.17 -27.13 -8.54
CA ASP A 256 28.86 -27.81 -8.48
C ASP A 256 28.36 -27.97 -7.03
N ASP A 257 29.28 -28.09 -6.08
CA ASP A 257 29.05 -28.19 -4.64
C ASP A 257 29.12 -26.84 -3.90
N SER A 258 29.47 -25.74 -4.58
CA SER A 258 29.52 -24.40 -3.97
C SER A 258 28.14 -23.81 -3.63
N ALA A 259 28.15 -22.79 -2.79
CA ALA A 259 26.98 -21.98 -2.44
C ALA A 259 27.02 -20.60 -3.12
N TRP A 260 26.72 -20.57 -4.43
CA TRP A 260 26.56 -19.33 -5.21
C TRP A 260 25.58 -18.36 -4.53
N ALA A 261 26.03 -17.14 -4.22
CA ALA A 261 25.37 -16.29 -3.23
C ALA A 261 23.98 -15.81 -3.70
N ARG A 262 23.84 -15.40 -4.96
CA ARG A 262 22.54 -15.02 -5.54
C ARG A 262 21.59 -16.21 -5.66
N GLY A 263 22.10 -17.42 -5.92
CA GLY A 263 21.30 -18.65 -5.87
C GLY A 263 20.73 -18.93 -4.48
N GLN A 264 21.51 -18.68 -3.41
CA GLN A 264 21.01 -18.77 -2.04
C GLN A 264 19.93 -17.71 -1.77
N ALA A 265 20.14 -16.47 -2.27
CA ALA A 265 19.19 -15.38 -2.12
C ALA A 265 17.85 -15.67 -2.86
N TRP A 266 17.89 -16.26 -4.05
CA TRP A 266 16.69 -16.75 -4.75
C TRP A 266 15.99 -17.89 -4.01
N GLY A 267 16.74 -18.83 -3.44
CA GLY A 267 16.17 -19.87 -2.58
C GLY A 267 15.43 -19.26 -1.38
N LEU A 268 16.10 -18.34 -0.67
CA LEU A 268 15.54 -17.66 0.49
C LEU A 268 14.27 -16.87 0.14
N TYR A 269 14.34 -16.01 -0.88
CA TYR A 269 13.20 -15.20 -1.33
C TYR A 269 12.07 -16.11 -1.83
N GLY A 270 12.40 -17.10 -2.67
CA GLY A 270 11.45 -18.04 -3.25
C GLY A 270 10.60 -18.74 -2.20
N TYR A 271 11.21 -19.33 -1.16
CA TYR A 271 10.43 -19.99 -0.10
C TYR A 271 9.71 -19.03 0.85
N THR A 272 10.26 -17.83 1.08
CA THR A 272 9.58 -16.77 1.85
C THR A 272 8.29 -16.32 1.14
N MET A 273 8.37 -16.12 -0.18
CA MET A 273 7.23 -15.82 -1.04
C MET A 273 6.25 -17.00 -1.10
N LEU A 274 6.73 -18.22 -1.35
CA LEU A 274 5.86 -19.40 -1.41
C LEU A 274 5.09 -19.61 -0.11
N TYR A 275 5.68 -19.35 1.07
CA TYR A 275 4.94 -19.39 2.33
C TYR A 275 3.86 -18.30 2.41
N ARG A 276 4.14 -17.05 2.03
CA ARG A 276 3.11 -15.99 1.95
C ARG A 276 1.93 -16.41 1.07
N GLU A 277 2.22 -17.05 -0.07
CA GLU A 277 1.24 -17.37 -1.10
C GLU A 277 0.44 -18.67 -0.84
N THR A 278 0.94 -19.56 0.02
CA THR A 278 0.34 -20.90 0.25
C THR A 278 0.04 -21.22 1.72
N SER A 279 0.67 -20.53 2.67
CA SER A 279 0.70 -20.84 4.10
C SER A 279 1.25 -22.24 4.44
N ASP A 280 2.01 -22.88 3.56
CA ASP A 280 2.58 -24.22 3.80
C ASP A 280 3.80 -24.14 4.75
N PRO A 281 3.74 -24.73 5.97
CA PRO A 281 4.82 -24.65 6.94
C PRO A 281 6.13 -25.29 6.48
N ALA A 282 6.12 -26.19 5.48
CA ALA A 282 7.34 -26.75 4.92
C ALA A 282 8.18 -25.67 4.19
N TYR A 283 7.51 -24.71 3.54
CA TYR A 283 8.19 -23.58 2.89
C TYR A 283 8.74 -22.58 3.90
N LEU A 284 8.00 -22.30 4.99
CA LEU A 284 8.52 -21.49 6.09
C LEU A 284 9.76 -22.11 6.73
N ALA A 285 9.72 -23.43 6.98
CA ALA A 285 10.84 -24.17 7.54
C ALA A 285 12.07 -24.13 6.61
N GLN A 286 11.89 -24.27 5.29
CA GLN A 286 12.99 -24.16 4.34
C GLN A 286 13.53 -22.73 4.24
N ALA A 287 12.67 -21.70 4.19
CA ALA A 287 13.10 -20.31 4.19
C ALA A 287 13.93 -19.97 5.43
N ALA A 288 13.48 -20.37 6.61
CA ALA A 288 14.22 -20.22 7.86
C ALA A 288 15.54 -21.01 7.86
N LYS A 289 15.58 -22.21 7.26
CA LYS A 289 16.82 -23.00 7.12
C LYS A 289 17.87 -22.29 6.26
N ILE A 290 17.46 -21.74 5.11
CA ILE A 290 18.35 -20.97 4.23
C ILE A 290 18.80 -19.67 4.93
N ALA A 291 17.89 -18.98 5.62
CA ALA A 291 18.23 -17.78 6.40
C ALA A 291 19.26 -18.09 7.50
N ASN A 292 19.13 -19.23 8.19
CA ASN A 292 20.08 -19.66 9.21
C ASN A 292 21.45 -20.03 8.63
N PHE A 293 21.50 -20.69 7.46
CA PHE A 293 22.75 -20.91 6.72
C PHE A 293 23.45 -19.58 6.41
N LEU A 294 22.71 -18.62 5.84
CA LEU A 294 23.24 -17.32 5.43
C LEU A 294 23.71 -16.46 6.62
N LEU A 295 22.89 -16.36 7.67
CA LEU A 295 23.16 -15.56 8.87
C LEU A 295 24.43 -16.02 9.61
N HIS A 296 24.66 -17.32 9.68
CA HIS A 296 25.78 -17.91 10.42
C HIS A 296 26.93 -18.37 9.51
N HIS A 297 26.91 -18.05 8.22
CA HIS A 297 27.96 -18.50 7.32
C HIS A 297 29.31 -17.85 7.68
N PRO A 298 30.38 -18.61 7.94
CA PRO A 298 31.65 -18.07 8.45
C PRO A 298 32.37 -17.13 7.46
N ARG A 299 31.96 -17.15 6.19
CA ARG A 299 32.48 -16.29 5.12
C ARG A 299 31.51 -15.15 4.73
N LEU A 300 30.42 -14.91 5.48
CA LEU A 300 29.62 -13.69 5.35
C LEU A 300 30.38 -12.52 6.01
N PRO A 301 30.86 -11.52 5.26
CA PRO A 301 31.81 -10.53 5.80
C PRO A 301 31.17 -9.56 6.81
N GLU A 302 31.99 -8.69 7.40
CA GLU A 302 31.55 -7.76 8.46
C GLU A 302 30.48 -6.77 7.98
N ASP A 303 30.62 -6.23 6.77
CA ASP A 303 29.64 -5.36 6.10
C ASP A 303 28.35 -6.09 5.64
N LYS A 304 28.30 -7.43 5.78
CA LYS A 304 27.19 -8.31 5.40
C LYS A 304 26.82 -8.30 3.91
N ILE A 305 27.67 -7.78 3.03
CA ILE A 305 27.52 -7.97 1.58
C ILE A 305 28.27 -9.24 1.19
N PRO A 306 27.62 -10.28 0.65
CA PRO A 306 28.28 -11.54 0.40
C PRO A 306 29.29 -11.40 -0.74
N TYR A 307 30.29 -12.29 -0.75
CA TYR A 307 31.04 -12.61 -1.95
C TYR A 307 30.10 -13.18 -3.01
N TRP A 308 30.47 -13.12 -4.29
CA TRP A 308 29.66 -13.66 -5.40
C TRP A 308 29.31 -15.16 -5.23
N ASP A 309 30.17 -15.92 -4.54
CA ASP A 309 29.93 -17.28 -4.09
C ASP A 309 30.47 -17.40 -2.65
N PHE A 310 29.74 -18.09 -1.77
CA PHE A 310 30.17 -18.31 -0.40
C PHE A 310 31.38 -19.25 -0.29
N ASP A 311 31.66 -20.03 -1.35
CA ASP A 311 32.87 -20.84 -1.55
C ASP A 311 33.79 -20.27 -2.64
N ALA A 312 33.71 -18.95 -2.90
CA ALA A 312 34.60 -18.30 -3.84
C ALA A 312 36.09 -18.56 -3.49
N PRO A 313 36.94 -18.90 -4.49
CA PRO A 313 38.38 -18.92 -4.29
C PRO A 313 38.89 -17.50 -4.03
N HIS A 314 40.02 -17.39 -3.33
CA HIS A 314 40.70 -16.13 -3.01
C HIS A 314 39.92 -15.15 -2.11
N ILE A 315 38.97 -15.60 -1.30
CA ILE A 315 38.47 -14.81 -0.16
C ILE A 315 39.68 -14.45 0.75
N PRO A 316 39.89 -13.17 1.15
CA PRO A 316 38.94 -12.05 1.11
C PRO A 316 38.95 -11.16 -0.15
N ASP A 317 39.86 -11.40 -1.11
CA ASP A 317 40.02 -10.61 -2.34
C ASP A 317 38.98 -10.95 -3.43
N ALA A 318 38.13 -11.94 -3.20
CA ALA A 318 37.05 -12.32 -4.11
C ALA A 318 36.04 -11.17 -4.32
N PRO A 319 35.47 -11.01 -5.54
CA PRO A 319 34.44 -10.01 -5.79
C PRO A 319 33.19 -10.16 -4.90
N ARG A 320 32.58 -9.03 -4.55
CA ARG A 320 31.28 -8.97 -3.86
C ARG A 320 30.13 -9.11 -4.85
N ASP A 321 28.95 -9.45 -4.35
CA ASP A 321 27.71 -9.35 -5.13
C ASP A 321 26.63 -8.61 -4.35
N ALA A 322 26.57 -7.29 -4.57
CA ALA A 322 25.54 -6.43 -4.00
C ALA A 322 24.12 -6.82 -4.45
N SER A 323 23.97 -7.50 -5.60
CA SER A 323 22.66 -7.99 -6.05
C SER A 323 22.12 -9.11 -5.15
N ALA A 324 22.97 -10.06 -4.73
CA ALA A 324 22.60 -11.07 -3.74
C ALA A 324 22.21 -10.44 -2.39
N ALA A 325 22.89 -9.36 -1.96
CA ALA A 325 22.52 -8.63 -0.75
C ALA A 325 21.15 -7.92 -0.87
N ALA A 326 20.88 -7.29 -2.01
CA ALA A 326 19.59 -6.63 -2.27
C ALA A 326 18.43 -7.63 -2.18
N VAL A 327 18.55 -8.78 -2.86
CA VAL A 327 17.56 -9.88 -2.82
C VAL A 327 17.43 -10.45 -1.40
N MET A 328 18.56 -10.75 -0.74
CA MET A 328 18.58 -11.33 0.60
C MET A 328 17.88 -10.41 1.62
N SER A 329 18.19 -9.11 1.61
CA SER A 329 17.55 -8.15 2.51
C SER A 329 16.02 -8.06 2.29
N SER A 330 15.55 -8.01 1.04
CA SER A 330 14.11 -8.01 0.71
C SER A 330 13.37 -9.22 1.28
N ALA A 331 13.97 -10.41 1.16
CA ALA A 331 13.42 -11.66 1.68
C ALA A 331 13.45 -11.74 3.21
N LEU A 332 14.60 -11.42 3.83
CA LEU A 332 14.77 -11.44 5.29
C LEU A 332 13.78 -10.51 6.01
N ILE A 333 13.44 -9.35 5.42
CA ILE A 333 12.45 -8.42 5.99
C ILE A 333 11.06 -9.08 6.03
N GLU A 334 10.64 -9.75 4.97
CA GLU A 334 9.35 -10.44 4.92
C GLU A 334 9.35 -11.65 5.87
N LEU A 335 10.38 -12.49 5.80
CA LEU A 335 10.56 -13.67 6.64
C LEU A 335 10.60 -13.31 8.15
N SER A 336 11.16 -12.15 8.51
CA SER A 336 11.17 -11.66 9.90
C SER A 336 9.78 -11.50 10.50
N GLY A 337 8.78 -11.14 9.67
CA GLY A 337 7.38 -11.01 10.06
C GLY A 337 6.67 -12.36 10.11
N GLN A 338 7.08 -13.32 9.28
CA GLN A 338 6.51 -14.66 9.19
C GLN A 338 6.98 -15.57 10.35
N VAL A 339 8.25 -15.49 10.74
CA VAL A 339 8.84 -16.30 11.83
C VAL A 339 8.65 -15.65 13.20
N GLY A 340 8.82 -14.33 13.30
CA GLY A 340 8.74 -13.61 14.57
C GLY A 340 9.82 -14.05 15.58
N GLY A 341 9.56 -13.83 16.88
CA GLY A 341 10.45 -14.27 17.96
C GLY A 341 11.87 -13.68 17.89
N GLU A 342 12.86 -14.45 18.30
CA GLU A 342 14.27 -14.06 18.26
C GLU A 342 14.88 -14.18 16.86
N ALA A 343 14.64 -15.30 16.17
CA ALA A 343 15.11 -15.53 14.80
C ALA A 343 14.63 -14.41 13.85
N GLY A 344 13.37 -13.98 13.96
CA GLY A 344 12.86 -12.85 13.18
C GLY A 344 13.56 -11.52 13.49
N ARG A 345 13.96 -11.27 14.75
CA ARG A 345 14.78 -10.09 15.07
C ARG A 345 16.18 -10.17 14.45
N GLN A 346 16.80 -11.35 14.47
CA GLN A 346 18.12 -11.58 13.86
C GLN A 346 18.07 -11.40 12.33
N TYR A 347 17.04 -11.94 11.66
CA TYR A 347 16.84 -11.77 10.22
C TYR A 347 16.63 -10.29 9.83
N LEU A 348 15.81 -9.55 10.60
CA LEU A 348 15.60 -8.12 10.36
C LEU A 348 16.85 -7.28 10.64
N ALA A 349 17.64 -7.65 11.67
CA ALA A 349 18.92 -6.99 11.96
C ALA A 349 19.96 -7.21 10.86
N LEU A 350 20.06 -8.45 10.33
CA LEU A 350 20.90 -8.73 9.17
C LEU A 350 20.44 -7.89 7.97
N ALA A 351 19.16 -7.90 7.62
CA ALA A 351 18.63 -7.10 6.51
C ALA A 351 18.87 -5.59 6.66
N ARG A 352 18.77 -5.06 7.90
CA ARG A 352 19.09 -3.67 8.23
C ARG A 352 20.56 -3.35 7.95
N GLN A 353 21.48 -4.19 8.41
CA GLN A 353 22.92 -4.02 8.14
C GLN A 353 23.20 -4.15 6.63
N GLN A 354 22.49 -5.09 5.98
CA GLN A 354 22.28 -5.23 4.54
C GLN A 354 22.20 -3.88 3.82
N LEU A 355 21.09 -3.21 4.11
CA LEU A 355 20.67 -1.97 3.45
C LEU A 355 21.51 -0.76 3.87
N LEU A 356 22.05 -0.72 5.08
CA LEU A 356 23.00 0.33 5.50
C LEU A 356 24.30 0.25 4.68
N SER A 357 24.87 -0.94 4.52
CA SER A 357 26.04 -1.17 3.68
C SER A 357 25.75 -0.85 2.21
N LEU A 358 24.63 -1.33 1.66
CA LEU A 358 24.20 -1.00 0.29
C LEU A 358 23.94 0.50 0.07
N SER A 359 23.48 1.23 1.08
CA SER A 359 23.25 2.69 1.01
C SER A 359 24.55 3.52 1.13
N SER A 360 25.64 2.91 1.61
CA SER A 360 26.92 3.58 1.87
C SER A 360 27.68 3.90 0.58
N PRO A 361 28.66 4.83 0.61
CA PRO A 361 29.52 5.12 -0.55
C PRO A 361 30.35 3.94 -1.07
N ALA A 362 30.45 2.85 -0.31
CA ALA A 362 31.15 1.63 -0.74
C ALA A 362 30.33 0.76 -1.71
N TYR A 363 29.02 0.99 -1.84
CA TYR A 363 28.14 0.19 -2.70
C TYR A 363 27.11 1.01 -3.48
N ARG A 364 26.71 2.20 -2.99
CA ARG A 364 25.86 3.13 -3.71
C ARG A 364 26.72 4.12 -4.50
N ALA A 365 26.39 4.29 -5.77
CA ALA A 365 27.07 5.23 -6.66
C ALA A 365 26.98 6.69 -6.17
N ARG A 366 27.86 7.55 -6.68
CA ARG A 366 27.67 9.01 -6.62
C ARG A 366 26.72 9.45 -7.75
N ALA A 367 26.09 10.61 -7.58
CA ALA A 367 25.12 11.12 -8.53
C ALA A 367 25.74 11.37 -9.91
N GLY A 368 25.15 10.81 -10.96
CA GLY A 368 25.66 10.87 -12.33
C GLY A 368 26.77 9.87 -12.67
N GLU A 369 27.26 9.08 -11.71
CA GLU A 369 28.25 8.02 -11.95
C GLU A 369 27.58 6.65 -12.19
N ASN A 370 28.40 5.61 -12.39
CA ASN A 370 27.94 4.20 -12.47
C ASN A 370 26.90 3.96 -13.59
N GLY A 371 27.03 4.67 -14.72
CA GLY A 371 26.04 4.63 -15.81
C GLY A 371 24.65 5.13 -15.43
N ASN A 372 24.52 5.80 -14.29
CA ASN A 372 23.27 6.19 -13.66
C ASN A 372 22.43 5.03 -13.05
N PHE A 373 23.07 3.91 -12.71
CA PHE A 373 22.49 2.87 -11.83
C PHE A 373 22.75 3.19 -10.35
N ILE A 374 21.95 2.63 -9.44
CA ILE A 374 21.98 2.94 -8.00
C ILE A 374 23.14 2.20 -7.31
N LEU A 375 23.24 0.89 -7.49
CA LEU A 375 24.22 0.03 -6.84
C LEU A 375 25.40 -0.33 -7.75
N MET A 376 26.58 -0.46 -7.15
CA MET A 376 27.83 -0.92 -7.74
C MET A 376 28.11 -2.38 -7.31
N HIS A 377 29.23 -2.96 -7.74
CA HIS A 377 29.79 -4.20 -7.19
C HIS A 377 28.83 -5.41 -7.20
N CYS A 378 28.15 -5.63 -8.32
CA CYS A 378 27.38 -6.85 -8.59
C CYS A 378 28.16 -7.80 -9.51
N VAL A 379 27.82 -9.10 -9.48
CA VAL A 379 28.46 -10.12 -10.33
C VAL A 379 27.42 -10.97 -11.07
N GLY A 380 27.32 -10.80 -12.38
CA GLY A 380 26.43 -11.54 -13.27
C GLY A 380 26.86 -13.00 -13.43
N ASN A 381 28.00 -13.26 -14.06
CA ASN A 381 28.54 -14.61 -14.25
C ASN A 381 30.08 -14.58 -14.25
N LEU A 382 30.71 -14.76 -13.08
CA LEU A 382 32.17 -14.75 -12.94
C LEU A 382 32.85 -15.91 -13.72
N PRO A 383 32.36 -17.17 -13.70
CA PRO A 383 32.93 -18.24 -14.53
C PRO A 383 32.97 -17.90 -16.02
N ALA A 384 31.98 -17.18 -16.54
CA ALA A 384 31.94 -16.70 -17.93
C ALA A 384 32.62 -15.33 -18.15
N ARG A 385 33.22 -14.72 -17.11
CA ARG A 385 33.81 -13.36 -17.13
C ARG A 385 32.85 -12.28 -17.65
N SER A 386 31.56 -12.42 -17.35
CA SER A 386 30.50 -11.51 -17.81
C SER A 386 29.93 -10.74 -16.62
N GLU A 387 29.84 -9.42 -16.77
CA GLU A 387 29.23 -8.52 -15.78
C GLU A 387 29.86 -8.68 -14.39
N VAL A 388 31.18 -8.49 -14.33
CA VAL A 388 31.97 -8.66 -13.11
C VAL A 388 32.29 -7.27 -12.55
N ASP A 389 31.87 -7.01 -11.32
CA ASP A 389 32.08 -5.72 -10.64
C ASP A 389 31.40 -4.53 -11.36
N VAL A 390 30.14 -4.73 -11.75
CA VAL A 390 29.32 -3.77 -12.51
C VAL A 390 27.98 -3.51 -11.81
N PRO A 391 27.22 -2.45 -12.15
CA PRO A 391 25.82 -2.34 -11.76
C PRO A 391 24.95 -3.36 -12.51
N LEU A 392 23.86 -3.80 -11.88
CA LEU A 392 22.88 -4.69 -12.49
C LEU A 392 21.46 -4.24 -12.16
N ASN A 393 20.59 -4.11 -13.16
CA ASN A 393 19.24 -3.55 -13.01
C ASN A 393 18.36 -4.28 -11.97
N TYR A 394 18.57 -5.57 -11.74
CA TYR A 394 17.91 -6.33 -10.67
C TYR A 394 18.41 -5.98 -9.27
N ALA A 395 19.68 -5.59 -9.10
CA ALA A 395 20.19 -5.12 -7.82
C ALA A 395 19.43 -3.85 -7.38
N ASP A 396 19.29 -2.89 -8.31
CA ASP A 396 18.52 -1.66 -8.11
C ASP A 396 17.05 -1.94 -7.78
N TYR A 397 16.41 -2.86 -8.51
CA TYR A 397 15.02 -3.30 -8.27
C TYR A 397 14.83 -3.85 -6.85
N TYR A 398 15.62 -4.85 -6.46
CA TYR A 398 15.48 -5.49 -5.15
C TYR A 398 15.92 -4.59 -4.00
N TYR A 399 16.83 -3.65 -4.24
CA TYR A 399 17.23 -2.64 -3.25
C TYR A 399 16.07 -1.67 -2.95
N LEU A 400 15.41 -1.12 -3.98
CA LEU A 400 14.23 -0.27 -3.75
C LEU A 400 13.06 -1.05 -3.14
N GLU A 401 12.87 -2.31 -3.53
CA GLU A 401 11.90 -3.19 -2.88
C GLU A 401 12.20 -3.35 -1.39
N ALA A 402 13.43 -3.71 -1.04
CA ALA A 402 13.85 -3.95 0.33
C ALA A 402 13.69 -2.69 1.19
N LEU A 403 14.02 -1.50 0.68
CA LEU A 403 13.76 -0.22 1.35
C LEU A 403 12.25 0.02 1.59
N LEU A 404 11.38 -0.28 0.61
CA LEU A 404 9.92 -0.16 0.75
C LEU A 404 9.37 -1.15 1.78
N ARG A 405 9.82 -2.41 1.75
CA ARG A 405 9.45 -3.45 2.73
C ARG A 405 9.93 -3.08 4.13
N TYR A 406 11.17 -2.60 4.27
CA TYR A 406 11.75 -2.18 5.55
C TYR A 406 10.92 -1.06 6.18
N ARG A 407 10.62 -0.03 5.38
CA ARG A 407 9.70 1.05 5.76
C ARG A 407 8.35 0.49 6.22
N ALA A 408 7.73 -0.38 5.44
CA ALA A 408 6.43 -0.97 5.74
C ALA A 408 6.45 -1.97 6.91
N ARG A 409 7.64 -2.40 7.36
CA ARG A 409 7.81 -3.34 8.49
C ARG A 409 8.06 -2.64 9.82
N LEU A 410 8.80 -1.53 9.83
CA LEU A 410 9.11 -0.73 11.03
C LEU A 410 8.20 0.47 11.24
N ASN A 411 7.76 1.11 10.16
CA ASN A 411 6.54 1.90 10.12
C ASN A 411 5.45 1.04 9.46
N PRO A 412 4.97 -0.05 10.11
CA PRO A 412 3.77 -0.71 9.63
C PRO A 412 2.68 0.36 9.54
N PRO A 413 1.88 0.38 8.46
CA PRO A 413 0.80 1.35 8.35
C PRO A 413 -0.35 1.01 9.31
N THR A 414 -0.10 1.17 10.62
CA THR A 414 -1.04 1.92 11.45
C THR A 414 -1.13 3.32 10.84
N ALA A 415 -1.97 3.44 9.82
CA ALA A 415 -2.46 4.73 9.38
C ALA A 415 -1.42 5.72 8.74
N ARG A 416 -0.93 5.43 7.51
CA ARG A 416 -0.32 6.33 6.46
C ARG A 416 0.89 7.20 6.85
N ALA A 417 2.00 7.05 6.11
CA ALA A 417 2.95 8.16 5.85
C ALA A 417 3.88 7.93 4.63
N LEU A 418 3.57 8.54 3.48
CA LEU A 418 4.54 8.98 2.46
C LEU A 418 4.01 10.24 1.74
N VAL A 419 4.64 11.39 2.02
CA VAL A 419 4.25 12.77 1.64
C VAL A 419 5.48 13.67 1.92
N PRO A 420 5.73 14.83 1.26
CA PRO A 420 5.29 15.35 -0.05
C PRO A 420 6.46 15.67 -1.01
N ALA A 421 6.15 16.21 -2.21
CA ALA A 421 6.96 17.23 -2.88
C ALA A 421 6.05 18.38 -3.34
N THR A 422 6.58 19.61 -3.37
CA THR A 422 5.88 20.88 -3.69
C THR A 422 6.47 21.54 -4.95
N VAL A 423 6.03 22.78 -5.26
CA VAL A 423 6.63 23.76 -6.21
C VAL A 423 6.08 23.68 -7.67
N PRO A 424 5.83 24.81 -8.38
CA PRO A 424 5.02 25.98 -8.04
C PRO A 424 3.91 26.23 -9.11
N ALA A 425 3.21 27.36 -9.07
CA ALA A 425 2.23 27.74 -10.09
C ALA A 425 2.87 28.39 -11.34
N ALA A 426 2.26 28.18 -12.51
CA ALA A 426 2.45 28.97 -13.73
C ALA A 426 1.07 29.27 -14.34
N ALA A 427 0.92 30.43 -14.98
CA ALA A 427 -0.37 31.08 -15.24
C ALA A 427 -0.80 31.08 -16.72
N ASP A 428 -2.10 31.38 -16.91
CA ASP A 428 -2.78 31.90 -18.11
C ASP A 428 -2.77 31.06 -19.42
N GLY A 429 -3.90 30.90 -20.13
CA GLY A 429 -5.26 31.37 -19.83
C GLY A 429 -6.27 31.12 -20.97
N LYS A 430 -7.51 31.59 -20.75
CA LYS A 430 -8.68 31.66 -21.67
C LYS A 430 -9.39 30.35 -22.08
N ALA A 431 -10.67 30.30 -21.72
CA ALA A 431 -11.76 29.54 -22.38
C ALA A 431 -12.70 30.57 -23.09
N PRO A 432 -13.87 30.22 -23.69
CA PRO A 432 -14.52 28.92 -23.99
C PRO A 432 -14.66 28.78 -25.55
N PRO A 433 -15.73 28.32 -26.25
CA PRO A 433 -16.99 27.65 -25.84
C PRO A 433 -17.58 26.51 -26.73
N THR A 434 -18.59 25.83 -26.15
CA THR A 434 -19.79 25.20 -26.75
C THR A 434 -19.74 23.88 -27.54
N ASN A 435 -20.80 23.09 -27.30
CA ASN A 435 -21.07 21.74 -27.81
C ASN A 435 -21.30 21.64 -29.32
N ALA A 436 -20.79 20.56 -29.93
CA ALA A 436 -21.46 19.84 -31.01
C ALA A 436 -21.14 18.34 -30.90
N ALA A 437 -22.12 17.47 -31.14
CA ALA A 437 -21.95 16.03 -31.00
C ALA A 437 -21.25 15.43 -32.23
N ALA A 438 -20.20 14.64 -32.01
CA ALA A 438 -19.62 13.76 -33.03
C ALA A 438 -19.11 12.47 -32.37
N THR A 439 -19.59 11.32 -32.84
CA THR A 439 -19.16 10.00 -32.37
C THR A 439 -17.82 9.59 -32.97
N VAL A 440 -16.78 9.50 -32.13
CA VAL A 440 -15.56 8.72 -32.42
C VAL A 440 -15.20 7.94 -31.16
N ALA A 441 -15.01 6.62 -31.29
CA ALA A 441 -14.59 5.77 -30.17
C ALA A 441 -13.07 5.94 -29.95
N GLY A 442 -12.69 6.63 -28.87
CA GLY A 442 -11.30 6.91 -28.53
C GLY A 442 -11.18 7.62 -27.19
N GLY A 443 -11.35 6.89 -26.09
CA GLY A 443 -11.22 7.42 -24.73
C GLY A 443 -9.85 7.11 -24.12
N THR A 444 -9.13 8.15 -23.71
CA THR A 444 -7.83 8.07 -23.03
C THR A 444 -7.97 7.51 -21.61
N ASN A 445 -7.55 6.26 -21.37
CA ASN A 445 -7.62 5.64 -20.05
C ASN A 445 -6.52 6.14 -19.09
N GLN A 446 -6.72 7.32 -18.51
CA GLN A 446 -6.16 7.61 -17.19
C GLN A 446 -6.75 6.60 -16.20
N ALA A 447 -5.93 5.81 -15.52
CA ALA A 447 -6.45 4.98 -14.42
C ALA A 447 -6.92 5.90 -13.29
N GLU A 448 -8.23 6.00 -13.11
CA GLU A 448 -8.89 6.99 -12.25
C GLU A 448 -8.87 6.59 -10.77
N ILE A 449 -8.76 7.61 -9.93
CA ILE A 449 -8.77 7.48 -8.46
C ILE A 449 -10.21 7.42 -7.90
N THR A 450 -11.17 7.96 -8.66
CA THR A 450 -12.62 7.81 -8.44
C THR A 450 -13.18 6.75 -9.40
N PRO A 451 -14.24 6.00 -9.06
CA PRO A 451 -14.85 5.07 -10.01
C PRO A 451 -15.41 5.79 -11.24
N LEU A 452 -14.99 5.37 -12.43
CA LEU A 452 -15.52 5.85 -13.71
C LEU A 452 -17.04 5.67 -13.83
N SER A 453 -17.56 4.56 -13.29
CA SER A 453 -18.98 4.23 -13.31
C SER A 453 -19.31 3.28 -12.16
N LEU A 454 -20.57 3.30 -11.70
CA LEU A 454 -21.11 2.29 -10.79
C LEU A 454 -22.41 1.72 -11.36
N PRO A 455 -22.66 0.39 -11.30
CA PRO A 455 -23.81 -0.23 -11.96
C PRO A 455 -25.15 0.40 -11.55
N GLY A 456 -25.92 0.89 -12.53
CA GLY A 456 -27.20 1.56 -12.29
C GLY A 456 -27.07 3.00 -11.74
N SER A 457 -26.02 3.72 -12.11
CA SER A 457 -25.83 5.15 -11.80
C SER A 457 -25.19 5.91 -12.95
N GLU A 458 -25.43 7.22 -12.98
CA GLU A 458 -24.81 8.18 -13.90
C GLU A 458 -23.65 8.91 -13.18
N PRO A 459 -22.41 8.87 -13.69
CA PRO A 459 -21.27 9.57 -13.09
C PRO A 459 -21.20 11.03 -13.56
N PHE A 460 -20.89 11.94 -12.64
CA PHE A 460 -20.64 13.36 -12.95
C PHE A 460 -19.40 13.85 -12.21
N VAL A 461 -18.49 14.54 -12.91
CA VAL A 461 -17.31 15.20 -12.29
C VAL A 461 -17.78 16.47 -11.59
N PHE A 462 -17.46 16.63 -10.30
CA PHE A 462 -17.84 17.81 -9.53
C PHE A 462 -16.64 18.64 -9.04
N ARG A 463 -15.43 18.07 -8.97
CA ARG A 463 -14.20 18.78 -8.55
C ARG A 463 -12.95 18.19 -9.19
N GLN A 464 -12.02 19.05 -9.62
CA GLN A 464 -10.67 18.67 -10.01
C GLN A 464 -9.72 18.69 -8.80
N VAL A 465 -8.82 17.71 -8.72
CA VAL A 465 -7.83 17.49 -7.66
C VAL A 465 -6.48 17.16 -8.30
N GLY A 466 -5.68 18.19 -8.56
CA GLY A 466 -4.48 18.05 -9.37
C GLY A 466 -4.85 17.57 -10.78
N THR A 467 -4.35 16.40 -11.18
CA THR A 467 -4.70 15.73 -12.45
C THR A 467 -5.84 14.71 -12.33
N ASN A 468 -6.53 14.62 -11.19
CA ASN A 468 -7.56 13.61 -10.92
C ASN A 468 -8.91 14.26 -10.67
N GLU A 469 -9.97 13.55 -11.01
CA GLU A 469 -11.35 14.02 -10.87
C GLU A 469 -12.04 13.35 -9.69
N LEU A 470 -12.76 14.14 -8.89
CA LEU A 470 -13.80 13.65 -8.00
C LEU A 470 -15.12 13.61 -8.75
N ARG A 471 -15.71 12.42 -8.80
CA ARG A 471 -17.04 12.17 -9.36
C ARG A 471 -18.07 11.95 -8.25
N LEU A 472 -19.33 12.18 -8.59
CA LEU A 472 -20.49 11.70 -7.85
C LEU A 472 -21.35 10.83 -8.76
N HIS A 473 -22.03 9.85 -8.15
CA HIS A 473 -22.84 8.88 -8.87
C HIS A 473 -24.32 9.10 -8.54
N VAL A 474 -25.10 9.51 -9.55
CA VAL A 474 -26.52 9.79 -9.42
C VAL A 474 -27.33 8.55 -9.79
N VAL A 475 -28.30 8.18 -8.95
CA VAL A 475 -29.26 7.11 -9.19
C VAL A 475 -30.65 7.74 -9.26
N LYS A 476 -31.22 7.76 -10.47
CA LYS A 476 -32.56 8.30 -10.71
C LYS A 476 -33.64 7.28 -10.31
N PRO A 477 -34.74 7.71 -9.68
CA PRO A 477 -35.84 6.83 -9.29
C PRO A 477 -36.65 6.35 -10.49
N LYS A 478 -37.43 5.27 -10.31
CA LYS A 478 -38.36 4.79 -11.35
C LYS A 478 -39.37 5.88 -11.70
N GLY A 479 -39.55 6.13 -12.99
CA GLY A 479 -40.47 7.16 -13.49
C GLY A 479 -39.97 8.60 -13.35
N TRP A 480 -38.67 8.81 -13.08
CA TRP A 480 -38.01 10.11 -13.20
C TRP A 480 -38.18 10.71 -14.59
N LYS A 481 -38.37 12.03 -14.65
CA LYS A 481 -38.40 12.83 -15.88
C LYS A 481 -37.56 14.10 -15.70
N GLN A 482 -37.00 14.60 -16.80
CA GLN A 482 -36.34 15.90 -16.82
C GLN A 482 -37.37 17.00 -16.46
N GLY A 483 -37.00 17.90 -15.54
CA GLY A 483 -37.90 18.92 -15.00
C GLY A 483 -38.75 18.47 -13.79
N ASP A 484 -38.60 17.22 -13.32
CA ASP A 484 -39.13 16.80 -12.01
C ASP A 484 -38.58 17.69 -10.87
N ARG A 485 -39.28 17.74 -9.73
CA ARG A 485 -38.81 18.40 -8.49
C ARG A 485 -38.86 17.44 -7.30
N ARG A 486 -37.99 16.42 -7.32
CA ARG A 486 -37.95 15.36 -6.32
C ARG A 486 -37.04 15.69 -5.14
N PRO A 487 -37.32 15.16 -3.94
CA PRO A 487 -36.34 15.17 -2.86
C PRO A 487 -35.08 14.39 -3.28
N CYS A 488 -33.93 14.79 -2.73
CA CYS A 488 -32.63 14.20 -3.03
C CYS A 488 -32.02 13.60 -1.75
N PHE A 489 -31.24 12.53 -1.90
CA PHE A 489 -30.56 11.85 -0.80
C PHE A 489 -29.07 11.65 -1.14
N VAL A 490 -28.21 12.50 -0.58
CA VAL A 490 -26.76 12.48 -0.79
C VAL A 490 -26.09 11.63 0.28
N ALA A 491 -25.44 10.54 -0.10
CA ALA A 491 -24.88 9.54 0.80
C ALA A 491 -23.34 9.49 0.72
N PHE A 492 -22.67 9.95 1.79
CA PHE A 492 -21.22 9.91 1.94
C PHE A 492 -20.75 8.59 2.59
N PHE A 493 -19.77 7.93 1.98
CA PHE A 493 -19.22 6.69 2.50
C PHE A 493 -18.37 6.90 3.76
N GLY A 494 -18.19 5.83 4.55
CA GLY A 494 -17.29 5.80 5.69
C GLY A 494 -15.93 5.16 5.39
N GLY A 495 -14.95 5.47 6.24
CA GLY A 495 -13.60 4.87 6.20
C GLY A 495 -12.53 5.64 6.97
N GLY A 496 -12.94 6.34 8.04
CA GLY A 496 -12.03 7.09 8.93
C GLY A 496 -11.31 8.29 8.29
N TRP A 497 -11.78 8.82 7.15
CA TRP A 497 -11.05 9.71 6.21
C TRP A 497 -9.83 9.06 5.51
N ILE A 498 -9.60 7.77 5.75
CA ILE A 498 -8.40 7.05 5.35
C ILE A 498 -8.61 6.27 4.05
N SER A 499 -9.80 5.72 3.86
CA SER A 499 -10.12 4.80 2.77
C SER A 499 -11.61 4.85 2.44
N GLY A 500 -12.02 4.06 1.45
CA GLY A 500 -13.39 4.06 0.94
C GLY A 500 -13.53 4.95 -0.28
N SER A 501 -14.64 4.74 -0.98
CA SER A 501 -15.02 5.27 -2.29
C SER A 501 -16.54 5.11 -2.47
N PRO A 502 -17.17 5.72 -3.49
CA PRO A 502 -18.63 5.73 -3.65
C PRO A 502 -19.31 4.35 -3.69
N GLU A 503 -18.61 3.26 -4.02
CA GLU A 503 -19.10 1.87 -3.89
C GLU A 503 -19.70 1.58 -2.51
N ARG A 504 -19.17 2.20 -1.45
CA ARG A 504 -19.61 1.96 -0.07
C ARG A 504 -20.89 2.73 0.29
N SER A 505 -21.27 3.76 -0.47
CA SER A 505 -22.50 4.54 -0.25
C SER A 505 -23.53 4.43 -1.37
N ILE A 506 -23.19 3.89 -2.55
CA ILE A 506 -24.12 3.70 -3.66
C ILE A 506 -25.35 2.85 -3.28
N GLY A 507 -25.23 1.95 -2.30
CA GLY A 507 -26.36 1.21 -1.74
C GLY A 507 -27.42 2.11 -1.08
N TRP A 508 -27.01 3.22 -0.45
CA TRP A 508 -27.93 4.23 0.10
C TRP A 508 -28.58 5.07 -1.00
N ALA A 509 -27.83 5.47 -2.03
CA ALA A 509 -28.38 6.16 -3.21
C ALA A 509 -29.43 5.29 -3.94
N LYS A 510 -29.15 4.00 -4.15
CA LYS A 510 -30.10 3.04 -4.73
C LYS A 510 -31.34 2.81 -3.87
N TRP A 511 -31.17 2.71 -2.55
CA TRP A 511 -32.28 2.62 -1.62
C TRP A 511 -33.19 3.86 -1.69
N ALA A 512 -32.62 5.06 -1.71
CA ALA A 512 -33.38 6.31 -1.85
C ALA A 512 -34.13 6.38 -3.19
N ALA A 513 -33.50 5.93 -4.28
CA ALA A 513 -34.15 5.81 -5.59
C ALA A 513 -35.32 4.81 -5.60
N GLY A 514 -35.23 3.73 -4.81
CA GLY A 514 -36.34 2.81 -4.54
C GLY A 514 -37.53 3.46 -3.83
N HIS A 515 -37.28 4.50 -3.02
CA HIS A 515 -38.31 5.31 -2.36
C HIS A 515 -38.74 6.55 -3.17
N GLY A 516 -38.31 6.70 -4.43
CA GLY A 516 -38.75 7.77 -5.34
C GLY A 516 -37.94 9.05 -5.30
N LEU A 517 -36.87 9.12 -4.49
CA LEU A 517 -35.93 10.23 -4.39
C LEU A 517 -34.84 10.13 -5.46
N VAL A 518 -34.14 11.23 -5.75
CA VAL A 518 -32.86 11.15 -6.49
C VAL A 518 -31.76 10.78 -5.51
N GLY A 519 -31.13 9.63 -5.69
CA GLY A 519 -30.00 9.20 -4.87
C GLY A 519 -28.68 9.73 -5.43
N VAL A 520 -27.77 10.18 -4.57
CA VAL A 520 -26.42 10.60 -4.98
C VAL A 520 -25.38 9.97 -4.07
N ALA A 521 -24.32 9.39 -4.62
CA ALA A 521 -23.16 8.91 -3.88
C ALA A 521 -21.89 9.66 -4.33
N PRO A 522 -21.49 10.75 -3.64
CA PRO A 522 -20.30 11.51 -4.01
C PRO A 522 -19.00 10.85 -3.55
N ASP A 523 -17.94 11.14 -4.29
CA ASP A 523 -16.58 10.92 -3.81
C ASP A 523 -16.05 12.09 -2.95
N TYR A 524 -14.96 11.86 -2.22
CA TYR A 524 -14.18 12.90 -1.53
C TYR A 524 -12.72 12.43 -1.34
N ARG A 525 -11.78 13.37 -1.17
CA ARG A 525 -10.35 13.09 -1.01
C ARG A 525 -10.03 12.31 0.27
N THR A 526 -10.15 10.99 0.22
CA THR A 526 -9.55 10.15 1.26
C THR A 526 -8.03 10.17 1.13
N ARG A 527 -7.37 10.35 2.27
CA ARG A 527 -6.49 9.31 2.78
C ARG A 527 -5.55 8.66 1.76
N ASN A 528 -5.81 7.38 1.51
CA ASN A 528 -4.99 6.49 0.72
C ASN A 528 -5.14 6.69 -0.80
N ARG A 529 -6.14 7.46 -1.24
CA ARG A 529 -6.46 7.66 -2.67
C ARG A 529 -5.95 8.99 -3.21
N PHE A 530 -6.13 10.08 -2.48
CA PHE A 530 -5.79 11.44 -2.92
C PHE A 530 -4.81 12.17 -2.00
N ASN A 531 -4.22 11.44 -1.05
CA ASN A 531 -3.43 11.99 0.05
C ASN A 531 -4.19 12.96 0.99
N GLY A 532 -5.51 13.11 0.86
CA GLY A 532 -6.29 14.14 1.58
C GLY A 532 -6.21 14.07 3.11
N THR A 533 -6.54 15.18 3.75
CA THR A 533 -6.73 15.30 5.20
C THR A 533 -8.23 15.25 5.57
N PRO A 534 -8.60 15.18 6.86
CA PRO A 534 -10.01 15.33 7.25
C PRO A 534 -10.61 16.69 6.84
N GLU A 535 -9.81 17.75 6.81
CA GLU A 535 -10.19 19.06 6.27
C GLU A 535 -10.54 18.99 4.78
N ASP A 536 -9.71 18.32 3.97
CA ASP A 536 -10.00 18.08 2.54
C ASP A 536 -11.30 17.30 2.32
N CYS A 537 -11.55 16.28 3.16
CA CYS A 537 -12.77 15.49 3.09
C CYS A 537 -14.03 16.34 3.32
N VAL A 538 -13.95 17.30 4.25
CA VAL A 538 -15.03 18.26 4.52
C VAL A 538 -15.24 19.19 3.32
N ALA A 539 -14.17 19.79 2.80
CA ALA A 539 -14.22 20.69 1.66
C ALA A 539 -14.82 20.02 0.41
N ASP A 540 -14.51 18.75 0.17
CA ASP A 540 -15.02 18.02 -0.99
C ASP A 540 -16.48 17.60 -0.84
N GLY A 541 -16.91 17.16 0.35
CA GLY A 541 -18.33 16.86 0.57
C GLY A 541 -19.22 18.10 0.44
N ARG A 542 -18.69 19.26 0.79
CA ARG A 542 -19.36 20.56 0.63
C ARG A 542 -19.34 21.03 -0.83
N ALA A 543 -18.24 20.84 -1.55
CA ALA A 543 -18.19 21.04 -3.00
C ALA A 543 -19.19 20.13 -3.74
N ALA A 544 -19.29 18.84 -3.35
CA ALA A 544 -20.28 17.91 -3.92
C ALA A 544 -21.73 18.35 -3.66
N LEU A 545 -22.06 18.80 -2.44
CA LEU A 545 -23.40 19.33 -2.16
C LEU A 545 -23.68 20.60 -2.98
N ASN A 546 -22.72 21.53 -3.06
CA ASN A 546 -22.87 22.75 -3.86
C ASN A 546 -23.11 22.43 -5.35
N TRP A 547 -22.37 21.47 -5.91
CA TRP A 547 -22.57 20.99 -7.28
C TRP A 547 -23.97 20.38 -7.47
N VAL A 548 -24.46 19.56 -6.53
CA VAL A 548 -25.81 18.98 -6.59
C VAL A 548 -26.90 20.06 -6.51
N ILE A 549 -26.68 21.15 -5.77
CA ILE A 549 -27.59 22.31 -5.72
C ILE A 549 -27.56 23.06 -7.06
N GLU A 550 -26.37 23.30 -7.63
CA GLU A 550 -26.20 24.00 -8.91
C GLU A 550 -26.86 23.25 -10.08
N HIS A 551 -26.76 21.92 -10.10
CA HIS A 551 -27.32 21.06 -11.16
C HIS A 551 -28.71 20.51 -10.80
N ALA A 552 -29.36 21.03 -9.76
CA ALA A 552 -30.61 20.46 -9.23
C ALA A 552 -31.72 20.39 -10.29
N ALA A 553 -31.88 21.41 -11.14
CA ALA A 553 -32.87 21.44 -12.21
C ALA A 553 -32.64 20.35 -13.27
N GLU A 554 -31.39 20.09 -13.64
CA GLU A 554 -31.00 19.07 -14.62
C GLU A 554 -31.24 17.66 -14.09
N LEU A 555 -30.96 17.45 -12.80
CA LEU A 555 -31.13 16.18 -12.09
C LEU A 555 -32.58 15.90 -11.65
N GLY A 556 -33.51 16.84 -11.87
CA GLY A 556 -34.90 16.73 -11.42
C GLY A 556 -35.06 16.79 -9.89
N ILE A 557 -34.20 17.55 -9.22
CA ILE A 557 -34.10 17.71 -7.77
C ILE A 557 -34.78 19.03 -7.34
N ASP A 558 -35.52 18.98 -6.24
CA ASP A 558 -35.91 20.16 -5.48
C ASP A 558 -34.81 20.53 -4.48
N PRO A 559 -34.05 21.63 -4.67
CA PRO A 559 -32.93 21.96 -3.78
C PRO A 559 -33.38 22.28 -2.34
N ALA A 560 -34.65 22.63 -2.14
CA ALA A 560 -35.28 22.76 -0.82
C ALA A 560 -35.48 21.42 -0.08
N LYS A 561 -35.25 20.27 -0.73
CA LYS A 561 -35.52 18.93 -0.21
C LYS A 561 -34.33 17.98 -0.33
N ILE A 562 -33.12 18.50 -0.13
CA ILE A 562 -31.89 17.68 -0.07
C ILE A 562 -31.69 17.15 1.35
N VAL A 563 -31.61 15.83 1.48
CA VAL A 563 -31.19 15.10 2.68
C VAL A 563 -29.72 14.72 2.50
N VAL A 564 -28.90 14.90 3.54
CA VAL A 564 -27.51 14.42 3.54
C VAL A 564 -27.31 13.34 4.59
N GLN A 565 -26.70 12.24 4.18
CA GLN A 565 -26.46 11.04 4.97
C GLN A 565 -24.97 10.71 5.00
N GLY A 566 -24.49 10.18 6.11
CA GLY A 566 -23.15 9.63 6.19
C GLY A 566 -22.94 8.69 7.38
N GLY A 567 -21.99 7.76 7.23
CA GLY A 567 -21.60 6.82 8.29
C GLY A 567 -20.17 7.02 8.77
N SER A 568 -19.90 6.96 10.07
CA SER A 568 -18.54 7.12 10.63
C SER A 568 -17.92 8.46 10.18
N ALA A 569 -16.74 8.45 9.56
CA ALA A 569 -16.13 9.63 8.94
C ALA A 569 -16.95 10.24 7.77
N GLY A 570 -17.80 9.47 7.10
CA GLY A 570 -18.78 10.03 6.16
C GLY A 570 -19.87 10.82 6.88
N GLY A 571 -20.21 10.43 8.12
CA GLY A 571 -21.12 11.18 9.00
C GLY A 571 -20.56 12.52 9.43
N HIS A 572 -19.23 12.62 9.60
CA HIS A 572 -18.53 13.89 9.81
C HIS A 572 -18.67 14.82 8.61
N VAL A 573 -18.35 14.31 7.41
CA VAL A 573 -18.49 15.06 6.15
C VAL A 573 -19.93 15.50 5.93
N ALA A 574 -20.90 14.61 6.12
CA ALA A 574 -22.33 14.88 6.05
C ALA A 574 -22.76 16.02 7.00
N ALA A 575 -22.38 15.94 8.29
CA ALA A 575 -22.73 16.96 9.27
C ALA A 575 -22.11 18.33 8.95
N TRP A 576 -20.89 18.36 8.42
CA TRP A 576 -20.23 19.59 7.98
C TRP A 576 -20.90 20.28 6.80
N THR A 577 -21.68 19.56 5.97
CA THR A 577 -22.47 20.20 4.90
C THR A 577 -23.58 21.13 5.43
N ALA A 578 -23.96 20.99 6.70
CA ALA A 578 -24.98 21.81 7.35
C ALA A 578 -24.44 23.05 8.09
N ILE A 579 -23.12 23.24 8.15
CA ILE A 579 -22.51 24.37 8.88
C ILE A 579 -22.35 25.58 7.93
N PRO A 580 -23.11 26.68 8.11
CA PRO A 580 -23.24 27.78 7.15
C PRO A 580 -22.12 28.84 7.29
N LYS A 581 -20.87 28.38 7.34
CA LYS A 581 -19.65 29.22 7.36
C LYS A 581 -18.55 28.51 6.57
N PRO A 582 -17.46 29.17 6.15
CA PRO A 582 -16.31 28.49 5.54
C PRO A 582 -15.80 27.34 6.42
N GLY A 583 -15.42 26.23 5.81
CA GLY A 583 -14.94 25.06 6.54
C GLY A 583 -13.44 25.14 6.86
N PRO A 584 -12.87 24.09 7.48
CA PRO A 584 -11.47 24.06 7.90
C PRO A 584 -10.49 23.73 6.76
N GLY A 585 -10.98 23.38 5.57
CA GLY A 585 -10.15 23.07 4.40
C GLY A 585 -9.75 24.30 3.57
N ALA A 586 -8.71 24.13 2.76
CA ALA A 586 -8.43 25.07 1.67
C ALA A 586 -9.56 24.99 0.61
N ASP A 587 -9.94 26.14 0.05
CA ASP A 587 -11.02 26.28 -0.92
C ASP A 587 -12.33 25.58 -0.48
N ASP A 588 -12.74 25.88 0.76
CA ASP A 588 -13.93 25.34 1.42
C ASP A 588 -14.97 26.45 1.74
N PRO A 589 -15.66 26.99 0.72
CA PRO A 589 -16.68 28.02 0.92
C PRO A 589 -17.87 27.50 1.73
N ALA A 590 -18.69 28.40 2.26
CA ALA A 590 -19.97 28.05 2.86
C ALA A 590 -20.85 27.22 1.89
N PRO A 591 -21.70 26.30 2.39
CA PRO A 591 -22.67 25.63 1.54
C PRO A 591 -23.65 26.68 0.99
N ARG A 592 -23.98 26.61 -0.31
CA ARG A 592 -24.95 27.52 -0.95
C ARG A 592 -26.31 27.46 -0.27
N GLN A 593 -26.67 26.29 0.23
CA GLN A 593 -27.88 26.02 0.97
C GLN A 593 -27.59 24.88 1.96
N VAL A 594 -28.07 25.02 3.21
CA VAL A 594 -27.98 23.93 4.19
C VAL A 594 -28.99 22.82 3.84
N PRO A 595 -28.68 21.52 4.10
CA PRO A 595 -29.61 20.42 3.88
C PRO A 595 -30.94 20.60 4.64
N ALA A 596 -32.01 20.02 4.10
CA ALA A 596 -33.31 19.98 4.77
C ALA A 596 -33.33 19.00 5.96
N ALA A 597 -32.47 17.98 5.95
CA ALA A 597 -32.30 17.03 7.06
C ALA A 597 -30.92 16.34 7.01
N LEU A 598 -30.47 15.87 8.18
CA LEU A 598 -29.30 15.01 8.33
C LEU A 598 -29.67 13.61 8.84
N VAL A 599 -29.05 12.58 8.26
CA VAL A 599 -29.17 11.17 8.67
C VAL A 599 -27.78 10.62 8.97
N LEU A 600 -27.44 10.47 10.25
CA LEU A 600 -26.07 10.17 10.68
C LEU A 600 -25.98 8.77 11.29
N LEU A 601 -25.09 7.93 10.76
CA LEU A 601 -24.86 6.57 11.26
C LEU A 601 -23.52 6.52 11.99
N ASN A 602 -23.55 6.24 13.30
CA ASN A 602 -22.38 6.15 14.18
C ASN A 602 -21.31 7.22 13.85
N PRO A 603 -21.70 8.51 13.75
CA PRO A 603 -20.91 9.54 13.09
C PRO A 603 -19.71 9.94 13.94
N VAL A 604 -18.60 10.24 13.27
CA VAL A 604 -17.56 11.04 13.90
C VAL A 604 -18.07 12.47 14.02
N SER A 605 -18.46 12.87 15.22
CA SER A 605 -18.93 14.23 15.55
C SER A 605 -17.81 15.06 16.17
N ASP A 606 -17.21 14.53 17.23
CA ASP A 606 -16.05 15.10 17.92
C ASP A 606 -14.73 14.56 17.32
N THR A 607 -13.80 15.48 17.10
CA THR A 607 -12.45 15.26 16.54
C THR A 607 -11.34 15.68 17.50
N THR A 608 -11.68 16.23 18.68
CA THR A 608 -10.76 16.65 19.74
C THR A 608 -10.23 15.45 20.55
N ALA A 609 -9.60 15.66 21.71
CA ALA A 609 -9.00 14.58 22.50
C ALA A 609 -10.00 13.48 22.95
N THR A 610 -11.28 13.81 23.09
CA THR A 610 -12.42 12.90 23.34
C THR A 610 -13.02 12.28 22.07
N GLY A 611 -12.56 12.73 20.90
CA GLY A 611 -13.03 12.37 19.57
C GLY A 611 -12.36 11.14 18.95
N TYR A 612 -12.84 10.75 17.76
CA TYR A 612 -12.27 9.62 17.01
C TYR A 612 -10.81 9.88 16.60
N GLY A 613 -9.88 9.18 17.24
CA GLY A 613 -8.44 9.28 17.00
C GLY A 613 -7.78 10.58 17.52
N GLY A 614 -8.57 11.59 17.85
CA GLY A 614 -8.17 12.89 18.38
C GLY A 614 -7.13 13.64 17.57
N PRO A 615 -6.33 14.53 18.20
CA PRO A 615 -5.33 15.35 17.51
C PRO A 615 -4.35 14.55 16.63
N ARG A 616 -4.12 13.25 16.90
CA ARG A 616 -3.30 12.37 16.05
C ARG A 616 -3.80 12.29 14.59
N ARG A 617 -5.10 12.46 14.35
CA ARG A 617 -5.68 12.55 12.98
C ARG A 617 -5.38 13.87 12.26
N PHE A 618 -4.95 14.89 13.01
CA PHE A 618 -4.68 16.26 12.58
C PHE A 618 -3.21 16.66 12.78
N GLY A 619 -2.29 15.68 12.73
CA GLY A 619 -0.85 15.91 12.90
C GLY A 619 -0.46 16.34 14.32
N ASN A 620 -1.18 15.86 15.34
CA ASN A 620 -1.09 16.26 16.74
C ASN A 620 -1.45 17.73 17.04
N GLN A 621 -2.01 18.46 16.08
CA GLN A 621 -2.41 19.86 16.26
C GLN A 621 -3.83 19.94 16.83
N GLN A 622 -3.94 20.28 18.12
CA GLN A 622 -5.22 20.32 18.84
C GLN A 622 -6.19 21.40 18.30
N GLU A 623 -5.66 22.53 17.81
CA GLU A 623 -6.46 23.59 17.19
C GLU A 623 -7.11 23.14 15.88
N ARG A 624 -6.36 22.48 14.98
CA ARG A 624 -6.92 21.88 13.75
C ARG A 624 -7.97 20.82 14.05
N ALA A 625 -7.69 19.97 15.04
CA ALA A 625 -8.64 18.97 15.52
C ALA A 625 -9.95 19.64 15.99
N ARG A 626 -9.86 20.74 16.75
CA ARG A 626 -11.03 21.52 17.20
C ARG A 626 -11.71 22.31 16.08
N ALA A 627 -10.97 22.79 15.08
CA ALA A 627 -11.49 23.43 13.88
C ALA A 627 -12.35 22.48 13.02
N CYS A 628 -12.17 21.16 13.18
CA CYS A 628 -12.97 20.13 12.52
C CYS A 628 -14.12 19.56 13.37
N SER A 629 -14.23 19.92 14.65
CA SER A 629 -15.18 19.31 15.59
C SER A 629 -16.59 19.86 15.35
N VAL A 630 -17.54 18.99 14.97
CA VAL A 630 -18.91 19.42 14.65
C VAL A 630 -19.56 20.12 15.86
N PRO A 631 -19.47 19.60 17.11
CA PRO A 631 -19.95 20.32 18.29
C PRO A 631 -19.28 21.69 18.51
N ASP A 632 -17.98 21.86 18.25
CA ASP A 632 -17.32 23.17 18.42
C ASP A 632 -17.71 24.18 17.33
N GLN A 633 -18.05 23.69 16.13
CA GLN A 633 -18.20 24.55 14.95
C GLN A 633 -19.64 24.82 14.52
N MET A 634 -20.62 24.02 14.97
CA MET A 634 -22.02 24.17 14.61
C MET A 634 -22.63 25.52 15.07
N PRO A 635 -23.46 26.18 14.24
CA PRO A 635 -24.29 27.30 14.68
C PRO A 635 -25.39 26.86 15.67
N ALA A 636 -26.09 27.82 16.26
CA ALA A 636 -27.28 27.54 17.09
C ALA A 636 -28.42 26.87 16.30
N LYS A 637 -28.57 27.16 15.00
CA LYS A 637 -29.62 26.57 14.15
C LYS A 637 -29.03 25.60 13.13
N MET A 638 -29.35 24.31 13.30
CA MET A 638 -28.96 23.20 12.43
C MET A 638 -30.22 22.53 11.82
N PRO A 639 -30.08 21.78 10.71
CA PRO A 639 -31.19 20.99 10.17
C PRO A 639 -31.69 19.93 11.16
N PRO A 640 -32.96 19.50 11.06
CA PRO A 640 -33.45 18.31 11.71
C PRO A 640 -32.50 17.13 11.49
N THR A 641 -32.10 16.47 12.58
CA THR A 641 -31.04 15.44 12.55
C THR A 641 -31.50 14.16 13.24
N ILE A 642 -31.37 13.02 12.58
CA ILE A 642 -31.50 11.69 13.21
C ILE A 642 -30.14 11.01 13.25
N ILE A 643 -29.78 10.47 14.41
CA ILE A 643 -28.52 9.76 14.65
C ILE A 643 -28.84 8.31 15.03
N PHE A 644 -28.07 7.36 14.49
CA PHE A 644 -28.20 5.93 14.77
C PHE A 644 -26.87 5.37 15.28
N HIS A 645 -26.81 4.77 16.48
CA HIS A 645 -25.53 4.35 17.06
C HIS A 645 -25.70 3.14 17.99
N GLY A 646 -24.77 2.17 17.92
CA GLY A 646 -24.69 1.08 18.90
C GLY A 646 -23.92 1.49 20.17
N THR A 647 -24.27 0.96 21.34
CA THR A 647 -23.65 1.35 22.62
C THR A 647 -22.24 0.81 22.83
N ALA A 648 -21.88 -0.28 22.16
CA ALA A 648 -20.57 -0.94 22.25
C ALA A 648 -19.60 -0.50 21.13
N ASP A 649 -19.71 0.75 20.66
CA ASP A 649 -18.82 1.29 19.63
C ASP A 649 -17.46 1.72 20.21
N GLU A 650 -16.48 0.81 20.15
CA GLU A 650 -15.08 1.05 20.53
C GLU A 650 -14.29 1.88 19.49
N THR A 651 -14.85 2.12 18.31
CA THR A 651 -14.16 2.89 17.25
C THR A 651 -14.51 4.37 17.34
N VAL A 652 -15.80 4.70 17.41
CA VAL A 652 -16.30 6.07 17.60
C VAL A 652 -17.10 6.09 18.89
N PRO A 653 -16.65 6.80 19.95
CA PRO A 653 -17.32 6.74 21.24
C PRO A 653 -18.81 7.10 21.14
N TYR A 654 -19.68 6.19 21.60
CA TYR A 654 -21.14 6.40 21.63
C TYR A 654 -21.53 7.72 22.32
N ALA A 655 -20.81 8.08 23.39
CA ALA A 655 -20.96 9.35 24.10
C ALA A 655 -20.89 10.59 23.19
N ASN A 656 -20.13 10.55 22.09
CA ASN A 656 -19.98 11.68 21.18
C ASN A 656 -21.24 11.91 20.31
N SER A 657 -22.09 10.88 20.16
CA SER A 657 -23.42 11.01 19.54
C SER A 657 -24.48 11.45 20.55
N VAL A 658 -24.37 11.03 21.82
CA VAL A 658 -25.20 11.57 22.92
C VAL A 658 -24.95 13.07 23.05
N ALA A 659 -23.69 13.49 23.19
CA ALA A 659 -23.30 14.89 23.32
C ALA A 659 -23.72 15.75 22.11
N LEU A 660 -23.62 15.23 20.88
CA LEU A 660 -24.11 15.93 19.68
C LEU A 660 -25.64 16.09 19.71
N ARG A 661 -26.40 15.03 20.03
CA ARG A 661 -27.87 15.08 20.14
C ARG A 661 -28.28 16.09 21.21
N ASP A 662 -27.68 16.02 22.39
CA ASP A 662 -27.98 16.88 23.52
C ASP A 662 -27.71 18.35 23.18
N LYS A 663 -26.57 18.65 22.54
CA LYS A 663 -26.24 20.00 22.08
C LYS A 663 -27.21 20.52 21.01
N LEU A 664 -27.63 19.68 20.06
CA LEU A 664 -28.64 20.04 19.06
C LEU A 664 -29.99 20.39 19.72
N VAL A 665 -30.47 19.57 20.66
CA VAL A 665 -31.72 19.82 21.40
C VAL A 665 -31.61 21.07 22.28
N ALA A 666 -30.52 21.24 23.02
CA ALA A 666 -30.29 22.41 23.87
C ALA A 666 -30.20 23.73 23.10
N THR A 667 -29.89 23.68 21.80
CA THR A 667 -29.89 24.84 20.89
C THR A 667 -31.20 24.99 20.10
N GLY A 668 -32.26 24.25 20.46
CA GLY A 668 -33.60 24.37 19.88
C GLY A 668 -33.83 23.58 18.59
N ASN A 669 -32.90 22.68 18.22
CA ASN A 669 -33.00 21.91 16.99
C ASN A 669 -33.72 20.56 17.21
N ARG A 670 -34.47 20.11 16.21
CA ARG A 670 -35.10 18.79 16.22
C ARG A 670 -34.03 17.71 16.02
N ALA A 671 -33.62 17.04 17.09
CA ALA A 671 -32.66 15.94 17.02
C ALA A 671 -33.12 14.68 17.78
N ALA A 672 -32.83 13.51 17.20
CA ALA A 672 -33.11 12.20 17.78
C ALA A 672 -31.87 11.29 17.72
N LEU A 673 -31.69 10.44 18.73
CA LEU A 673 -30.67 9.39 18.76
C LEU A 673 -31.38 8.05 18.97
N VAL A 674 -31.31 7.19 17.96
CA VAL A 674 -31.76 5.79 18.01
C VAL A 674 -30.57 4.93 18.39
N THR A 675 -30.72 4.21 19.50
CA THR A 675 -29.64 3.46 20.14
C THR A 675 -29.84 1.95 19.96
N PHE A 676 -28.75 1.24 19.67
CA PHE A 676 -28.75 -0.22 19.55
C PHE A 676 -27.87 -0.84 20.63
N GLU A 677 -28.51 -1.40 21.66
CA GLU A 677 -27.82 -1.93 22.84
C GLU A 677 -26.89 -3.11 22.47
N GLY A 678 -25.67 -3.10 23.01
CA GLY A 678 -24.65 -4.14 22.81
C GLY A 678 -24.01 -4.21 21.42
N LEU A 679 -24.44 -3.39 20.45
CA LEU A 679 -23.87 -3.40 19.09
C LEU A 679 -22.70 -2.40 18.95
N GLY A 680 -21.66 -2.77 18.19
CA GLY A 680 -20.48 -1.93 17.96
C GLY A 680 -20.48 -1.16 16.63
N HIS A 681 -19.33 -0.63 16.19
CA HIS A 681 -19.19 0.35 15.07
C HIS A 681 -19.85 0.02 13.73
N SER A 682 -20.18 -1.24 13.47
CA SER A 682 -20.91 -1.65 12.25
C SER A 682 -22.21 -2.31 12.67
N TYR A 683 -22.97 -1.63 13.53
CA TYR A 683 -24.14 -2.17 14.22
C TYR A 683 -25.18 -2.74 13.24
N ASN A 684 -25.26 -2.19 12.02
CA ASN A 684 -26.15 -2.60 10.95
C ASN A 684 -25.57 -3.66 9.99
N SER A 685 -24.46 -4.32 10.33
CA SER A 685 -23.84 -5.32 9.45
C SER A 685 -24.11 -6.76 9.89
N SER A 686 -24.06 -7.68 8.92
CA SER A 686 -24.32 -9.12 9.12
C SER A 686 -23.37 -9.81 10.12
N LYS A 687 -22.27 -9.17 10.52
CA LYS A 687 -21.36 -9.67 11.57
C LYS A 687 -22.04 -9.83 12.93
N PHE A 688 -23.13 -9.10 13.17
CA PHE A 688 -23.97 -9.22 14.37
C PHE A 688 -25.21 -10.12 14.17
N GLY A 689 -25.21 -10.97 13.14
CA GLY A 689 -26.30 -11.92 12.87
C GLY A 689 -27.66 -11.23 12.69
N GLU A 690 -28.70 -11.82 13.29
CA GLU A 690 -30.07 -11.26 13.25
C GLU A 690 -30.20 -9.91 13.96
N ALA A 691 -29.41 -9.65 15.00
CA ALA A 691 -29.41 -8.34 15.67
C ALA A 691 -28.93 -7.24 14.70
N GLY A 692 -27.87 -7.52 13.93
CA GLY A 692 -27.36 -6.59 12.92
C GLY A 692 -28.32 -6.34 11.76
N LYS A 693 -28.98 -7.39 11.26
CA LYS A 693 -30.03 -7.27 10.24
C LYS A 693 -31.24 -6.47 10.75
N SER A 694 -31.69 -6.75 11.96
CA SER A 694 -32.79 -6.03 12.61
C SER A 694 -32.45 -4.55 12.82
N ALA A 695 -31.19 -4.25 13.15
CA ALA A 695 -30.73 -2.89 13.29
C ALA A 695 -30.65 -2.13 11.96
N ASP A 696 -30.16 -2.74 10.86
CA ASP A 696 -30.23 -2.07 9.54
C ASP A 696 -31.68 -1.80 9.14
N LYS A 697 -32.56 -2.82 9.25
CA LYS A 697 -33.99 -2.68 8.96
C LYS A 697 -34.61 -1.52 9.75
N LYS A 698 -34.39 -1.47 11.07
CA LYS A 698 -34.89 -0.39 11.92
C LYS A 698 -34.31 0.98 11.53
N THR A 699 -33.03 1.06 11.19
CA THR A 699 -32.41 2.28 10.67
C THR A 699 -33.09 2.76 9.38
N ARG A 700 -33.44 1.86 8.45
CA ARG A 700 -34.20 2.22 7.23
C ARG A 700 -35.61 2.72 7.55
N GLU A 701 -36.35 1.99 8.39
CA GLU A 701 -37.73 2.30 8.77
C GLU A 701 -37.83 3.64 9.51
N ASP A 702 -36.96 3.88 10.49
CA ASP A 702 -36.94 5.14 11.24
C ASP A 702 -36.45 6.31 10.37
N THR A 703 -35.55 6.07 9.41
CA THR A 703 -35.17 7.08 8.41
C THR A 703 -36.38 7.47 7.54
N VAL A 704 -37.17 6.51 7.09
CA VAL A 704 -38.39 6.75 6.30
C VAL A 704 -39.39 7.60 7.10
N LYS A 705 -39.73 7.18 8.32
CA LYS A 705 -40.63 7.91 9.23
C LYS A 705 -40.15 9.33 9.51
N PHE A 706 -38.84 9.49 9.75
CA PHE A 706 -38.22 10.78 9.97
C PHE A 706 -38.38 11.71 8.77
N LEU A 707 -38.09 11.25 7.55
CA LEU A 707 -38.23 12.05 6.33
C LEU A 707 -39.70 12.35 5.97
N GLN A 708 -40.62 11.41 6.19
CA GLN A 708 -42.07 11.64 6.03
C GLN A 708 -42.57 12.73 6.98
N SER A 709 -42.14 12.68 8.25
CA SER A 709 -42.45 13.70 9.26
C SER A 709 -41.82 15.10 9.01
N LEU A 710 -41.08 15.25 7.90
CA LEU A 710 -40.52 16.51 7.41
C LEU A 710 -41.07 16.89 6.02
N GLY A 711 -41.97 16.09 5.43
CA GLY A 711 -42.46 16.31 4.05
C GLY A 711 -41.40 16.06 2.96
N LEU A 712 -40.33 15.33 3.30
CA LEU A 712 -39.20 15.00 2.43
C LEU A 712 -39.33 13.63 1.75
N LEU A 713 -40.36 12.85 2.10
CA LEU A 713 -40.68 11.56 1.49
C LEU A 713 -42.21 11.38 1.49
N SER A 714 -42.76 10.87 0.40
CA SER A 714 -44.22 10.78 0.17
C SER A 714 -44.82 9.47 0.70
N GLY A 715 -45.96 9.58 1.38
CA GLY A 715 -46.67 8.49 2.06
C GLY A 715 -46.80 8.79 3.56
N SER A 716 -47.87 8.31 4.20
CA SER A 716 -48.08 8.51 5.64
C SER A 716 -47.00 7.85 6.49
N PRO A 717 -46.54 8.49 7.60
CA PRO A 717 -45.55 7.93 8.52
C PRO A 717 -46.05 6.73 9.34
#